data_AF-A0A5E4KH15-F1
#
_entry.id   AF-A0A5E4KH15-F1
#
_cell.length_a   1.000
_cell.length_b   1.000
_cell.length_c   1.000
_cell.angle_alpha   90.00
_cell.angle_beta   90.00
_cell.angle_gamma   90.00
#
_symmetry.space_group_name_H-M   'P 1'
#
loop_
_entity.id
_entity.type
_entity.pdbx_description
1 polymer ?
#
loop_
_entity_poly.entity_id
_entity_poly.type
_entity_poly.pdbx_seq_one_letter_code
_entity_poly.pdbx_strand_id
1 'polypeptide(L)'
;MVTKIVDNLGAAIGCRFLQKRNQLAFVEYSKGTISLLDMVCPTGSVVSKGTTVLKGTWVFDCETGALGGSLNGPGDIWWEQIDNTRRQMVPVGGAGIVNLGKINFASVTPALLQTLPYNKVPIIGNNDATNQLVDGTIFAVQTKAGNFAKIMVIKYDYNMEIKWETYKPASPYHVIGTGYTTPEDIAVSADEKTAYVTERTGNLLKVDLNNANRSAATVVASGMKAPQQIHLDESHHQAYIVEYANPGCLIRIDLKTKQKTVLLNGLNNAIGLLISSDLAFAYISQQSGGGRITRYSLQGGAGVDIASGLTNPFFLTWANPMQTSMFVAERDPANRITMVDTIPYAGSIRQIITNVGVRPSSVAKLDDTNLLICCDKEVDKGDILAGVPLPAGLFKGIGLVPWNLITAGGMADTTSQPVYPYQFAKNSPFGGSLSLQVNHQLARENNVKYYRVLVDNIPRLDTCWDLHMNTVNGKFEIPVQFKPKDIGGKPGCYGIHEPGKWYMNTDLGMIMDSSSLSNDKHAFKIEFLDTAGVLLQDQSQPVLIDNNRCIASIEMPTVNNVSATTDCGMLKFANKNQKVTIHYVASHPLLYATYSWRVGRAGKGPVPGVPECSVDGIVSLTPFTFEKEVGVLLGTCPSAAFYAYVYVYARAINGIGRLSQYDASAIIAFALTP
;
A
#
# COMPACT_ATOMS: atom_id res chain seq x y z
N MET A 1 -12.14 -3.56 -10.90
CA MET A 1 -12.32 -3.09 -12.30
C MET A 1 -10.93 -2.82 -12.85
N VAL A 2 -10.67 -3.16 -14.11
CA VAL A 2 -9.38 -2.92 -14.77
C VAL A 2 -9.60 -1.91 -15.89
N THR A 3 -8.76 -0.89 -15.93
CA THR A 3 -8.81 0.15 -16.95
C THR A 3 -7.42 0.32 -17.55
N LYS A 4 -7.32 0.21 -18.87
CA LYS A 4 -6.11 0.52 -19.60
C LYS A 4 -5.84 2.02 -19.58
N ILE A 5 -4.66 2.44 -19.14
CA ILE A 5 -4.31 3.86 -19.00
C ILE A 5 -3.34 4.36 -20.08
N VAL A 6 -2.57 3.46 -20.69
CA VAL A 6 -1.74 3.74 -21.87
C VAL A 6 -1.53 2.45 -22.67
N ASP A 7 -1.39 2.56 -23.99
CA ASP A 7 -1.13 1.44 -24.89
C ASP A 7 0.06 1.71 -25.84
N ASN A 8 0.27 0.83 -26.82
CA ASN A 8 1.36 0.92 -27.81
C ASN A 8 2.77 1.00 -27.20
N LEU A 9 2.95 0.34 -26.06
CA LEU A 9 4.23 0.20 -25.38
C LEU A 9 5.06 -0.93 -25.99
N GLY A 10 6.38 -0.86 -25.81
CA GLY A 10 7.35 -1.84 -26.30
C GLY A 10 7.80 -2.81 -25.23
N ALA A 11 6.90 -3.66 -24.73
CA ALA A 11 7.13 -4.57 -23.61
C ALA A 11 7.47 -3.81 -22.33
N ALA A 12 6.47 -3.21 -21.66
CA ALA A 12 6.68 -2.58 -20.36
C ALA A 12 6.95 -3.67 -19.32
N ILE A 13 8.16 -3.67 -18.72
CA ILE A 13 8.60 -4.73 -17.80
C ILE A 13 8.64 -4.20 -16.36
N GLY A 14 9.81 -3.79 -15.86
CA GLY A 14 9.95 -3.27 -14.50
C GLY A 14 9.47 -1.85 -14.36
N CYS A 15 8.91 -1.55 -13.18
CA CYS A 15 8.36 -0.25 -12.89
C CYS A 15 8.52 0.15 -11.41
N ARG A 16 8.46 1.46 -11.19
CA ARG A 16 8.47 2.09 -9.88
C ARG A 16 7.55 3.31 -9.89
N PHE A 17 6.61 3.37 -8.95
CA PHE A 17 5.83 4.58 -8.73
C PHE A 17 6.65 5.59 -7.92
N LEU A 18 6.68 6.82 -8.40
CA LEU A 18 7.34 7.98 -7.83
C LEU A 18 6.26 8.83 -7.18
N GLN A 19 6.02 8.58 -5.88
CA GLN A 19 4.88 9.13 -5.16
C GLN A 19 4.91 10.66 -5.09
N LYS A 20 6.07 11.28 -4.86
CA LYS A 20 6.17 12.75 -4.80
C LYS A 20 5.99 13.37 -6.18
N ARG A 21 6.47 12.71 -7.23
CA ARG A 21 6.26 13.17 -8.61
C ARG A 21 4.90 12.80 -9.19
N ASN A 22 4.14 11.92 -8.54
CA ASN A 22 2.88 11.36 -9.05
C ASN A 22 3.03 10.72 -10.45
N GLN A 23 4.10 9.92 -10.61
CA GLN A 23 4.54 9.37 -11.90
C GLN A 23 4.86 7.89 -11.77
N LEU A 24 4.55 7.10 -12.80
CA LEU A 24 5.11 5.76 -12.96
C LEU A 24 6.37 5.85 -13.83
N ALA A 25 7.52 5.44 -13.29
CA ALA A 25 8.71 5.20 -14.08
C ALA A 25 8.80 3.72 -14.45
N PHE A 26 9.09 3.41 -15.71
CA PHE A 26 9.19 2.03 -16.17
C PHE A 26 10.16 1.89 -17.35
N VAL A 27 10.60 0.66 -17.59
CA VAL A 27 11.43 0.31 -18.75
C VAL A 27 10.62 -0.40 -19.83
N GLU A 28 10.94 -0.13 -21.08
CA GLU A 28 10.38 -0.83 -22.24
C GLU A 28 11.45 -1.71 -22.89
N TYR A 29 11.31 -3.02 -22.71
CA TYR A 29 12.30 -4.03 -23.09
C TYR A 29 12.62 -3.98 -24.59
N SER A 30 11.59 -3.90 -25.44
CA SER A 30 11.74 -3.95 -26.90
C SER A 30 12.19 -2.62 -27.51
N LYS A 31 11.85 -1.48 -26.87
CA LYS A 31 12.27 -0.15 -27.35
C LYS A 31 13.63 0.28 -26.80
N GLY A 32 14.09 -0.32 -25.70
CA GLY A 32 15.34 0.09 -25.06
C GLY A 32 15.23 1.48 -24.44
N THR A 33 14.11 1.74 -23.76
CA THR A 33 13.80 3.07 -23.19
C THR A 33 13.51 3.03 -21.70
N ILE A 34 13.74 4.17 -21.05
CA ILE A 34 13.11 4.54 -19.78
C ILE A 34 12.01 5.54 -20.11
N SER A 35 10.81 5.25 -19.62
CA SER A 35 9.60 6.00 -19.90
C SER A 35 8.92 6.42 -18.60
N LEU A 36 8.21 7.54 -18.65
CA LEU A 36 7.37 8.03 -17.58
C LEU A 36 5.91 8.02 -18.03
N LEU A 37 5.02 7.79 -17.07
CA LEU A 37 3.59 7.99 -17.21
C LEU A 37 3.12 8.92 -16.09
N ASP A 38 2.71 10.13 -16.46
CA ASP A 38 2.13 11.12 -15.54
C ASP A 38 0.73 10.70 -15.13
N MET A 39 0.44 10.63 -13.83
CA MET A 39 -0.93 10.39 -13.37
C MET A 39 -1.81 11.63 -13.55
N VAL A 40 -1.18 12.82 -13.62
CA VAL A 40 -1.83 14.10 -13.88
C VAL A 40 -0.93 14.97 -14.76
N CYS A 41 -1.43 15.37 -15.93
CA CYS A 41 -0.71 16.26 -16.82
C CYS A 41 -0.97 17.74 -16.45
N PRO A 42 0.04 18.52 -16.03
CA PRO A 42 -0.19 19.93 -15.71
C PRO A 42 -0.53 20.81 -16.91
N THR A 43 -0.17 20.36 -18.12
CA THR A 43 -0.34 21.12 -19.36
C THR A 43 -1.37 20.45 -20.29
N GLY A 44 -1.95 21.28 -21.16
CA GLY A 44 -2.89 20.84 -22.19
C GLY A 44 -3.12 21.95 -23.21
N SER A 45 -3.59 21.59 -24.39
CA SER A 45 -4.00 22.58 -25.40
C SER A 45 -5.45 23.01 -25.15
N VAL A 46 -5.75 24.28 -25.40
CA VAL A 46 -7.13 24.76 -25.40
C VAL A 46 -7.80 24.24 -26.66
N VAL A 47 -8.89 23.49 -26.50
CA VAL A 47 -9.72 23.01 -27.60
C VAL A 47 -10.72 24.09 -28.00
N SER A 48 -11.41 24.68 -27.02
CA SER A 48 -12.35 25.77 -27.23
C SER A 48 -12.41 26.66 -25.99
N LYS A 49 -12.87 27.91 -26.19
CA LYS A 49 -13.18 28.84 -25.11
C LYS A 49 -14.09 29.94 -25.60
N GLY A 50 -14.88 30.52 -24.72
CA GLY A 50 -15.73 31.64 -25.07
C GLY A 50 -16.75 32.02 -24.01
N THR A 51 -17.67 32.86 -24.42
CA THR A 51 -18.88 33.23 -23.66
C THR A 51 -20.08 33.10 -24.59
N THR A 52 -21.18 32.55 -24.10
CA THR A 52 -22.41 32.37 -24.87
C THR A 52 -23.64 32.34 -23.96
N VAL A 53 -24.82 32.40 -24.56
CA VAL A 53 -26.10 32.21 -23.90
C VAL A 53 -26.59 30.79 -24.17
N LEU A 54 -26.48 29.93 -23.16
CA LEU A 54 -27.02 28.57 -23.15
C LEU A 54 -28.54 28.62 -22.99
N LYS A 55 -29.25 28.35 -24.08
CA LYS A 55 -30.72 28.45 -24.12
C LYS A 55 -31.41 27.35 -23.32
N GLY A 56 -32.56 27.68 -22.73
CA GLY A 56 -33.45 26.72 -22.09
C GLY A 56 -33.90 25.61 -23.05
N THR A 57 -33.67 24.38 -22.59
CA THR A 57 -33.71 23.05 -23.24
C THR A 57 -32.76 22.84 -24.43
N TRP A 58 -31.60 23.51 -24.46
CA TRP A 58 -30.58 23.28 -25.48
C TRP A 58 -29.36 22.55 -24.94
N VAL A 59 -28.79 21.73 -25.83
CA VAL A 59 -27.53 21.02 -25.65
C VAL A 59 -26.39 21.95 -26.05
N PHE A 60 -25.30 21.88 -25.30
CA PHE A 60 -24.06 22.60 -25.54
C PHE A 60 -22.91 21.64 -25.76
N ASP A 61 -22.16 21.86 -26.84
CA ASP A 61 -20.95 21.12 -27.19
C ASP A 61 -19.72 21.86 -26.66
N CYS A 62 -19.05 21.28 -25.67
CA CYS A 62 -17.87 21.87 -25.05
C CYS A 62 -16.66 21.87 -26.00
N GLU A 63 -16.67 21.09 -27.08
CA GLU A 63 -15.59 21.05 -28.06
C GLU A 63 -15.65 22.22 -29.04
N THR A 64 -16.84 22.69 -29.36
CA THR A 64 -17.04 23.69 -30.43
C THR A 64 -17.67 24.99 -29.93
N GLY A 65 -18.31 24.99 -28.76
CA GLY A 65 -19.16 26.08 -28.29
C GLY A 65 -20.53 26.15 -28.97
N ALA A 66 -20.87 25.14 -29.78
CA ALA A 66 -22.13 25.11 -30.52
C ALA A 66 -23.33 24.76 -29.62
N LEU A 67 -24.47 25.37 -29.94
CA LEU A 67 -25.76 25.10 -29.31
C LEU A 67 -26.63 24.27 -30.27
N GLY A 68 -27.25 23.21 -29.76
CA GLY A 68 -28.18 22.36 -30.52
C GLY A 68 -29.44 22.00 -29.72
N GLY A 69 -30.52 21.64 -30.41
CA GLY A 69 -31.79 21.24 -29.77
C GLY A 69 -31.98 19.73 -29.58
N SER A 70 -31.07 18.90 -30.07
CA SER A 70 -31.21 17.43 -30.02
C SER A 70 -30.32 16.81 -28.93
N LEU A 71 -30.93 16.03 -28.05
CA LEU A 71 -30.24 15.26 -27.00
C LEU A 71 -29.32 14.15 -27.54
N ASN A 72 -29.61 13.69 -28.76
CA ASN A 72 -28.78 12.71 -29.47
C ASN A 72 -27.71 13.39 -30.34
N GLY A 73 -27.57 14.71 -30.23
CA GLY A 73 -26.57 15.50 -30.95
C GLY A 73 -25.17 15.38 -30.35
N PRO A 74 -24.19 16.13 -30.89
CA PRO A 74 -22.80 15.99 -30.49
C PRO A 74 -22.44 16.59 -29.12
N GLY A 75 -23.33 17.30 -28.43
CA GLY A 75 -22.93 18.03 -27.22
C GLY A 75 -22.76 17.19 -25.96
N ASP A 76 -22.29 17.86 -24.92
CA ASP A 76 -21.83 17.26 -23.67
C ASP A 76 -22.72 17.57 -22.48
N ILE A 77 -23.42 18.71 -22.50
CA ILE A 77 -24.35 19.12 -21.44
C ILE A 77 -25.66 19.63 -22.01
N TRP A 78 -26.74 19.44 -21.26
CA TRP A 78 -28.08 19.91 -21.60
C TRP A 78 -28.64 20.75 -20.47
N TRP A 79 -29.02 22.00 -20.79
CA TRP A 79 -29.70 22.87 -19.85
C TRP A 79 -31.21 22.59 -19.88
N GLU A 80 -31.63 21.63 -19.09
CA GLU A 80 -33.00 21.13 -19.09
C GLU A 80 -33.93 22.04 -18.28
N GLN A 81 -35.00 22.51 -18.93
CA GLN A 81 -36.15 23.12 -18.29
C GLN A 81 -37.22 22.04 -18.13
N ILE A 82 -37.44 21.55 -16.90
CA ILE A 82 -38.42 20.49 -16.63
C ILE A 82 -39.81 21.13 -16.49
N ASP A 83 -39.88 22.25 -15.78
CA ASP A 83 -41.05 23.13 -15.71
C ASP A 83 -40.60 24.57 -15.39
N ASN A 84 -41.55 25.43 -15.01
CA ASN A 84 -41.29 26.85 -14.72
C ASN A 84 -40.31 27.09 -13.56
N THR A 85 -40.10 26.09 -12.69
CA THR A 85 -39.30 26.19 -11.47
C THR A 85 -38.20 25.14 -11.39
N ARG A 86 -38.42 23.94 -11.92
CA ARG A 86 -37.45 22.84 -11.89
C ARG A 86 -36.56 22.83 -13.11
N ARG A 87 -35.24 22.85 -12.88
CA ARG A 87 -34.22 22.92 -13.93
C ARG A 87 -32.96 22.18 -13.49
N GLN A 88 -32.19 21.70 -14.45
CA GLN A 88 -30.95 20.99 -14.15
C GLN A 88 -29.95 21.03 -15.32
N MET A 89 -28.66 20.93 -14.98
CA MET A 89 -27.60 20.71 -15.96
C MET A 89 -27.31 19.23 -16.06
N VAL A 90 -27.73 18.62 -17.17
CA VAL A 90 -27.61 17.17 -17.39
C VAL A 90 -26.40 16.88 -18.26
N PRO A 91 -25.45 16.02 -17.86
CA PRO A 91 -24.44 15.54 -18.78
C PRO A 91 -25.06 14.58 -19.80
N VAL A 92 -24.76 14.76 -21.09
CA VAL A 92 -25.32 13.97 -22.20
C VAL A 92 -24.21 13.37 -23.07
N GLY A 93 -24.56 12.49 -24.01
CA GLY A 93 -23.61 11.98 -25.01
C GLY A 93 -22.43 11.18 -24.46
N GLY A 94 -22.48 10.73 -23.20
CA GLY A 94 -21.37 10.05 -22.52
C GLY A 94 -20.44 10.97 -21.72
N ALA A 95 -20.72 12.28 -21.65
CA ALA A 95 -19.99 13.22 -20.79
C ALA A 95 -20.29 13.00 -19.29
N GLY A 96 -19.40 13.48 -18.42
CA GLY A 96 -19.60 13.53 -16.98
C GLY A 96 -19.51 14.96 -16.45
N ILE A 97 -20.14 15.26 -15.32
CA ILE A 97 -20.19 16.60 -14.73
C ILE A 97 -19.84 16.56 -13.25
N VAL A 98 -19.36 17.70 -12.72
CA VAL A 98 -19.12 17.91 -11.29
C VAL A 98 -19.29 19.38 -10.95
N ASN A 99 -20.01 19.66 -9.86
CA ASN A 99 -20.18 21.02 -9.36
C ASN A 99 -19.00 21.42 -8.47
N LEU A 100 -18.38 22.58 -8.73
CA LEU A 100 -17.28 23.12 -7.94
C LEU A 100 -17.73 24.27 -7.04
N GLY A 101 -18.94 24.79 -7.22
CA GLY A 101 -19.45 25.95 -6.49
C GLY A 101 -18.74 27.24 -6.87
N LYS A 102 -18.76 28.24 -5.96
CA LYS A 102 -18.14 29.54 -6.19
C LYS A 102 -16.65 29.52 -5.84
N ILE A 103 -15.81 29.21 -6.81
CA ILE A 103 -14.35 29.28 -6.72
C ILE A 103 -13.76 30.24 -7.76
N ASN A 104 -12.46 30.51 -7.72
CA ASN A 104 -11.81 31.34 -8.73
C ASN A 104 -11.65 30.55 -10.05
N PHE A 105 -12.21 31.06 -11.15
CA PHE A 105 -12.12 30.42 -12.48
C PHE A 105 -10.69 30.20 -12.97
N ALA A 106 -9.75 31.09 -12.60
CA ALA A 106 -8.34 30.95 -12.96
C ALA A 106 -7.64 29.85 -12.15
N SER A 107 -8.15 29.50 -10.96
CA SER A 107 -7.60 28.42 -10.13
C SER A 107 -7.95 27.02 -10.64
N VAL A 108 -8.91 26.92 -11.56
CA VAL A 108 -9.28 25.66 -12.22
C VAL A 108 -8.34 25.41 -13.40
N THR A 109 -7.27 24.66 -13.13
CA THR A 109 -6.22 24.32 -14.10
C THR A 109 -6.50 22.97 -14.79
N PRO A 110 -5.82 22.65 -15.91
CA PRO A 110 -5.90 21.32 -16.54
C PRO A 110 -5.56 20.16 -15.58
N ALA A 111 -4.56 20.33 -14.71
CA ALA A 111 -4.24 19.34 -13.68
C ALA A 111 -5.42 19.11 -12.74
N LEU A 112 -6.02 20.19 -12.22
CA LEU A 112 -7.18 20.06 -11.34
C LEU A 112 -8.32 19.34 -12.07
N LEU A 113 -8.61 19.72 -13.31
CA LEU A 113 -9.71 19.11 -14.06
C LEU A 113 -9.57 17.59 -14.21
N GLN A 114 -8.37 17.04 -14.42
CA GLN A 114 -8.14 15.59 -14.58
C GLN A 114 -8.44 14.77 -13.32
N THR A 115 -8.37 15.42 -12.17
CA THR A 115 -8.49 14.75 -10.87
C THR A 115 -9.93 14.71 -10.35
N LEU A 116 -10.84 15.51 -10.91
CA LEU A 116 -12.19 15.64 -10.38
C LEU A 116 -13.05 14.35 -10.54
N PRO A 117 -13.96 14.07 -9.58
CA PRO A 117 -14.82 12.89 -9.61
C PRO A 117 -16.05 13.10 -10.50
N TYR A 118 -15.86 13.17 -11.82
CA TYR A 118 -16.97 13.31 -12.77
C TYR A 118 -17.95 12.15 -12.66
N ASN A 119 -19.25 12.47 -12.68
CA ASN A 119 -20.31 11.49 -12.65
C ASN A 119 -21.45 11.87 -13.61
N LYS A 120 -22.53 11.07 -13.64
CA LYS A 120 -23.69 11.29 -14.52
C LYS A 120 -24.85 12.01 -13.83
N VAL A 121 -24.69 12.39 -12.56
CA VAL A 121 -25.75 13.01 -11.77
C VAL A 121 -25.92 14.47 -12.22
N PRO A 122 -27.12 14.90 -12.63
CA PRO A 122 -27.36 16.29 -12.99
C PRO A 122 -27.08 17.26 -11.84
N ILE A 123 -26.58 18.45 -12.17
CA ILE A 123 -26.48 19.52 -11.17
C ILE A 123 -27.84 20.22 -11.09
N ILE A 124 -28.41 20.25 -9.88
CA ILE A 124 -29.71 20.89 -9.62
C ILE A 124 -29.59 22.40 -9.85
N GLY A 125 -30.43 22.92 -10.73
CA GLY A 125 -30.45 24.33 -11.15
C GLY A 125 -31.81 25.00 -10.92
N ASN A 126 -32.63 24.51 -9.99
CA ASN A 126 -33.99 24.99 -9.74
C ASN A 126 -34.06 26.52 -9.50
N ASN A 127 -35.19 27.15 -9.81
CA ASN A 127 -35.44 28.56 -9.51
C ASN A 127 -35.95 28.74 -8.07
N ASP A 128 -35.21 28.20 -7.11
CA ASP A 128 -35.51 28.25 -5.68
C ASP A 128 -34.21 28.14 -4.84
N ALA A 129 -34.35 27.99 -3.51
CA ALA A 129 -33.21 27.91 -2.59
C ALA A 129 -32.32 26.65 -2.77
N THR A 130 -32.77 25.66 -3.54
CA THR A 130 -32.01 24.42 -3.82
C THR A 130 -31.07 24.58 -5.02
N ASN A 131 -31.08 25.73 -5.69
CA ASN A 131 -30.23 26.02 -6.86
C ASN A 131 -28.74 25.91 -6.53
N GLN A 132 -28.03 25.06 -7.27
CA GLN A 132 -26.58 24.95 -7.15
C GLN A 132 -25.82 25.73 -8.23
N LEU A 133 -26.50 26.20 -9.29
CA LEU A 133 -25.95 26.88 -10.47
C LEU A 133 -26.24 28.38 -10.46
N VAL A 134 -26.07 29.04 -9.32
CA VAL A 134 -26.24 30.49 -9.18
C VAL A 134 -25.09 31.29 -9.82
N ASP A 135 -25.25 32.61 -9.98
CA ASP A 135 -24.22 33.50 -10.51
C ASP A 135 -22.86 33.32 -9.82
N GLY A 136 -21.82 33.13 -10.62
CA GLY A 136 -20.46 32.87 -10.19
C GLY A 136 -20.15 31.40 -9.86
N THR A 137 -21.15 30.50 -9.90
CA THR A 137 -20.88 29.05 -9.76
C THR A 137 -20.03 28.58 -10.93
N ILE A 138 -19.07 27.71 -10.62
CA ILE A 138 -18.26 26.97 -11.59
C ILE A 138 -18.59 25.49 -11.46
N PHE A 139 -18.71 24.83 -12.60
CA PHE A 139 -18.75 23.38 -12.70
C PHE A 139 -17.77 22.92 -13.78
N ALA A 140 -17.42 21.64 -13.75
CA ALA A 140 -16.55 21.04 -14.75
C ALA A 140 -17.25 19.91 -15.48
N VAL A 141 -16.83 19.68 -16.72
CA VAL A 141 -17.37 18.65 -17.61
C VAL A 141 -16.20 17.81 -18.14
N GLN A 142 -16.27 16.50 -18.00
CA GLN A 142 -15.48 15.57 -18.80
C GLN A 142 -16.28 15.28 -20.05
N THR A 143 -15.79 15.72 -21.20
CA THR A 143 -16.48 15.56 -22.48
C THR A 143 -16.42 14.09 -22.93
N LYS A 144 -17.30 13.72 -23.86
CA LYS A 144 -17.25 12.36 -24.44
C LYS A 144 -15.96 12.06 -25.21
N ALA A 145 -15.25 13.11 -25.67
CA ALA A 145 -13.97 13.00 -26.36
C ALA A 145 -12.78 12.83 -25.40
N GLY A 146 -13.03 12.85 -24.09
CA GLY A 146 -12.00 12.75 -23.05
C GLY A 146 -11.31 14.09 -22.74
N ASN A 147 -11.83 15.21 -23.24
CA ASN A 147 -11.36 16.54 -22.87
C ASN A 147 -12.06 17.00 -21.58
N PHE A 148 -11.54 18.07 -20.99
CA PHE A 148 -12.09 18.61 -19.75
C PHE A 148 -12.42 20.08 -19.89
N ALA A 149 -13.67 20.45 -19.64
CA ALA A 149 -14.13 21.82 -19.64
C ALA A 149 -14.34 22.33 -18.21
N LYS A 150 -14.02 23.61 -18.00
CA LYS A 150 -14.52 24.40 -16.86
C LYS A 150 -15.53 25.41 -17.37
N ILE A 151 -16.65 25.55 -16.67
CA ILE A 151 -17.76 26.41 -17.07
C ILE A 151 -18.18 27.24 -15.87
N MET A 152 -18.23 28.56 -16.04
CA MET A 152 -18.75 29.51 -15.08
C MET A 152 -20.14 29.97 -15.52
N VAL A 153 -21.09 29.94 -14.59
CA VAL A 153 -22.37 30.63 -14.70
C VAL A 153 -22.10 32.12 -14.48
N ILE A 154 -22.12 32.91 -15.55
CA ILE A 154 -22.01 34.36 -15.45
C ILE A 154 -23.32 34.92 -14.91
N LYS A 155 -24.44 34.47 -15.52
CA LYS A 155 -25.79 34.88 -15.15
C LYS A 155 -26.75 33.71 -15.28
N TYR A 156 -27.39 33.36 -14.18
CA TYR A 156 -28.44 32.35 -14.10
C TYR A 156 -29.79 32.93 -14.53
N ASP A 157 -30.48 32.24 -15.43
CA ASP A 157 -31.88 32.49 -15.79
C ASP A 157 -32.45 31.28 -16.58
N TYR A 158 -33.65 31.42 -17.17
CA TYR A 158 -34.20 30.47 -18.14
C TYR A 158 -33.20 30.17 -19.27
N ASN A 159 -32.57 31.22 -19.80
CA ASN A 159 -31.37 31.12 -20.64
C ASN A 159 -30.17 31.57 -19.81
N MET A 160 -29.14 30.73 -19.72
CA MET A 160 -27.99 30.98 -18.85
C MET A 160 -26.83 31.59 -19.63
N GLU A 161 -26.24 32.68 -19.15
CA GLU A 161 -24.98 33.18 -19.70
C GLU A 161 -23.83 32.40 -19.07
N ILE A 162 -22.98 31.81 -19.92
CA ILE A 162 -21.86 30.97 -19.48
C ILE A 162 -20.55 31.42 -20.10
N LYS A 163 -19.45 31.26 -19.35
CA LYS A 163 -18.08 31.30 -19.85
C LYS A 163 -17.48 29.91 -19.73
N TRP A 164 -16.84 29.41 -20.79
CA TRP A 164 -16.19 28.11 -20.75
C TRP A 164 -14.77 28.13 -21.31
N GLU A 165 -13.97 27.16 -20.86
CA GLU A 165 -12.69 26.79 -21.45
C GLU A 165 -12.55 25.26 -21.41
N THR A 166 -12.28 24.66 -22.56
CA THR A 166 -12.09 23.22 -22.73
C THR A 166 -10.64 22.91 -23.04
N TYR A 167 -10.07 21.95 -22.32
CA TYR A 167 -8.67 21.55 -22.41
C TYR A 167 -8.57 20.10 -22.86
N LYS A 168 -7.63 19.85 -23.78
CA LYS A 168 -7.10 18.52 -24.07
C LYS A 168 -5.78 18.36 -23.31
N PRO A 169 -5.70 17.49 -22.30
CA PRO A 169 -4.44 17.24 -21.60
C PRO A 169 -3.35 16.76 -22.56
N ALA A 170 -2.10 17.08 -22.25
CA ALA A 170 -0.96 16.49 -22.94
C ALA A 170 -0.95 14.96 -22.77
N SER A 171 -0.23 14.25 -23.65
CA SER A 171 0.01 12.81 -23.48
C SER A 171 0.68 12.57 -22.13
N PRO A 172 0.12 11.71 -21.26
CA PRO A 172 0.74 11.38 -19.98
C PRO A 172 2.00 10.53 -20.15
N TYR A 173 2.08 9.78 -21.25
CA TYR A 173 3.26 8.96 -21.59
C TYR A 173 4.30 9.78 -22.32
N HIS A 174 5.55 9.66 -21.88
CA HIS A 174 6.71 10.21 -22.56
C HIS A 174 8.00 9.42 -22.26
N VAL A 175 8.88 9.34 -23.26
CA VAL A 175 10.20 8.71 -23.14
C VAL A 175 11.20 9.73 -22.61
N ILE A 176 11.93 9.39 -21.55
CA ILE A 176 12.97 10.26 -20.97
C ILE A 176 14.39 9.76 -21.23
N GLY A 177 14.54 8.49 -21.61
CA GLY A 177 15.84 7.86 -21.83
C GLY A 177 15.80 6.83 -22.95
N THR A 178 16.84 6.79 -23.77
CA THR A 178 16.97 5.89 -24.93
C THR A 178 18.34 5.21 -24.96
N GLY A 179 18.47 4.19 -25.81
CA GLY A 179 19.73 3.49 -26.09
C GLY A 179 20.05 2.31 -25.18
N TYR A 180 19.10 1.91 -24.32
CA TYR A 180 19.25 0.74 -23.46
C TYR A 180 19.17 -0.55 -24.28
N THR A 181 19.91 -1.57 -23.88
CA THR A 181 19.86 -2.89 -24.54
C THR A 181 19.05 -3.84 -23.68
N THR A 182 17.79 -4.11 -24.07
CA THR A 182 16.88 -5.04 -23.36
C THR A 182 16.83 -4.79 -21.85
N PRO A 183 16.39 -3.59 -21.40
CA PRO A 183 16.24 -3.30 -19.98
C PRO A 183 15.13 -4.17 -19.36
N GLU A 184 15.37 -4.72 -18.16
CA GLU A 184 14.45 -5.65 -17.49
C GLU A 184 13.77 -4.98 -16.28
N ASP A 185 14.53 -4.35 -15.38
CA ASP A 185 13.96 -3.68 -14.20
C ASP A 185 14.50 -2.27 -13.95
N ILE A 186 13.73 -1.48 -13.19
CA ILE A 186 14.10 -0.15 -12.70
C ILE A 186 13.75 0.01 -11.22
N ALA A 187 14.77 0.23 -10.40
CA ALA A 187 14.61 0.71 -9.03
C ALA A 187 14.96 2.20 -8.97
N VAL A 188 14.28 2.98 -8.13
CA VAL A 188 14.53 4.44 -8.00
C VAL A 188 14.76 4.77 -6.55
N SER A 189 15.75 5.63 -6.28
CA SER A 189 16.08 6.14 -4.94
C SER A 189 14.91 6.90 -4.31
N ALA A 190 14.90 6.99 -2.98
CA ALA A 190 13.85 7.65 -2.19
C ALA A 190 13.72 9.16 -2.46
N ASP A 191 14.75 9.79 -3.01
CA ASP A 191 14.71 11.18 -3.49
C ASP A 191 14.10 11.34 -4.90
N GLU A 192 13.76 10.22 -5.54
CA GLU A 192 13.18 10.11 -6.89
C GLU A 192 14.06 10.75 -7.98
N LYS A 193 15.38 10.78 -7.81
CA LYS A 193 16.30 11.36 -8.81
C LYS A 193 17.20 10.34 -9.49
N THR A 194 17.65 9.33 -8.76
CA THR A 194 18.56 8.31 -9.28
C THR A 194 17.82 7.01 -9.51
N ALA A 195 17.91 6.47 -10.72
CA ALA A 195 17.44 5.14 -11.03
C ALA A 195 18.61 4.14 -11.15
N TYR A 196 18.30 2.88 -10.88
CA TYR A 196 19.14 1.73 -11.14
C TYR A 196 18.42 0.81 -12.10
N VAL A 197 19.07 0.44 -13.21
CA VAL A 197 18.45 -0.32 -14.30
C VAL A 197 19.26 -1.56 -14.62
N THR A 198 18.60 -2.71 -14.73
CA THR A 198 19.21 -3.95 -15.20
C THR A 198 19.04 -4.08 -16.70
N GLU A 199 20.12 -4.44 -17.40
CA GLU A 199 20.08 -4.84 -18.80
C GLU A 199 20.30 -6.35 -18.88
N ARG A 200 19.46 -7.06 -19.64
CA ARG A 200 19.56 -8.52 -19.83
C ARG A 200 20.95 -8.96 -20.34
N THR A 201 21.69 -8.06 -20.98
CA THR A 201 23.07 -8.28 -21.43
C THR A 201 24.09 -8.41 -20.29
N GLY A 202 23.70 -8.14 -19.05
CA GLY A 202 24.50 -8.41 -17.86
C GLY A 202 24.93 -7.19 -17.06
N ASN A 203 24.35 -6.02 -17.31
CA ASN A 203 24.72 -4.77 -16.63
C ASN A 203 23.72 -4.36 -15.55
N LEU A 204 24.25 -3.75 -14.49
CA LEU A 204 23.53 -2.85 -13.59
C LEU A 204 24.02 -1.43 -13.87
N LEU A 205 23.07 -0.54 -14.14
CA LEU A 205 23.33 0.86 -14.47
C LEU A 205 22.87 1.75 -13.33
N LYS A 206 23.53 2.91 -13.17
CA LYS A 206 23.06 4.05 -12.38
C LYS A 206 22.73 5.18 -13.35
N VAL A 207 21.53 5.73 -13.24
CA VAL A 207 20.92 6.67 -14.18
C VAL A 207 20.41 7.90 -13.43
N ASP A 208 20.73 9.10 -13.88
CA ASP A 208 20.04 10.33 -13.45
C ASP A 208 18.76 10.48 -14.25
N LEU A 209 17.60 10.53 -13.59
CA LEU A 209 16.31 10.64 -14.25
C LEU A 209 16.11 11.97 -15.00
N ASN A 210 16.91 13.01 -14.73
CA ASN A 210 16.90 14.24 -15.51
C ASN A 210 17.75 14.16 -16.79
N ASN A 211 18.59 13.13 -16.93
CA ASN A 211 19.40 12.85 -18.11
C ASN A 211 19.47 11.34 -18.34
N ALA A 212 18.30 10.74 -18.60
CA ALA A 212 18.11 9.30 -18.51
C ALA A 212 18.58 8.51 -19.74
N ASN A 213 19.32 9.11 -20.67
CA ASN A 213 19.87 8.37 -21.80
C ASN A 213 20.94 7.37 -21.36
N ARG A 214 20.98 6.20 -22.01
CA ARG A 214 21.94 5.14 -21.70
C ARG A 214 23.40 5.59 -21.83
N SER A 215 23.68 6.55 -22.72
CA SER A 215 25.01 7.15 -22.93
C SER A 215 25.48 8.00 -21.75
N ALA A 216 24.56 8.53 -20.93
CA ALA A 216 24.86 9.27 -19.71
C ALA A 216 24.89 8.36 -18.46
N ALA A 217 24.41 7.12 -18.57
CA ALA A 217 24.35 6.17 -17.47
C ALA A 217 25.75 5.64 -17.08
N THR A 218 25.96 5.43 -15.77
CA THR A 218 27.17 4.80 -15.25
C THR A 218 26.96 3.30 -15.11
N VAL A 219 27.86 2.47 -15.67
CA VAL A 219 27.87 1.03 -15.39
C VAL A 219 28.40 0.81 -13.96
N VAL A 220 27.54 0.32 -13.07
CA VAL A 220 27.87 -0.02 -11.69
C VAL A 220 28.51 -1.40 -11.64
N ALA A 221 27.91 -2.37 -12.31
CA ALA A 221 28.42 -3.73 -12.42
C ALA A 221 28.08 -4.33 -13.78
N SER A 222 28.89 -5.29 -14.23
CA SER A 222 28.72 -5.99 -15.50
C SER A 222 29.00 -7.49 -15.36
N GLY A 223 28.76 -8.26 -16.44
CA GLY A 223 29.05 -9.69 -16.50
C GLY A 223 28.11 -10.57 -15.67
N MET A 224 26.90 -10.09 -15.39
CA MET A 224 25.81 -10.90 -14.85
C MET A 224 25.12 -11.68 -15.99
N LYS A 225 24.43 -12.77 -15.67
CA LYS A 225 23.69 -13.61 -16.61
C LYS A 225 22.21 -13.25 -16.58
N ALA A 226 21.77 -12.43 -17.54
CA ALA A 226 20.37 -12.00 -17.65
C ALA A 226 19.77 -11.50 -16.30
N PRO A 227 20.37 -10.45 -15.69
CA PRO A 227 19.86 -9.89 -14.44
C PRO A 227 18.42 -9.39 -14.61
N GLN A 228 17.55 -9.73 -13.67
CA GLN A 228 16.12 -9.40 -13.67
C GLN A 228 15.81 -8.33 -12.61
N GLN A 229 14.92 -8.61 -11.66
CA GLN A 229 14.45 -7.64 -10.68
C GLN A 229 15.55 -7.20 -9.71
N ILE A 230 15.54 -5.92 -9.36
CA ILE A 230 16.44 -5.25 -8.43
C ILE A 230 15.71 -4.96 -7.12
N HIS A 231 16.36 -5.24 -6.00
CA HIS A 231 16.01 -4.64 -4.72
C HIS A 231 17.11 -3.67 -4.29
N LEU A 232 16.76 -2.41 -4.08
CA LEU A 232 17.68 -1.34 -3.68
C LEU A 232 17.64 -1.14 -2.17
N ASP A 233 18.79 -1.30 -1.51
CA ASP A 233 19.01 -0.95 -0.11
C ASP A 233 19.92 0.27 -0.03
N GLU A 234 19.30 1.44 -0.02
CA GLU A 234 20.00 2.72 0.02
C GLU A 234 20.76 2.93 1.33
N SER A 235 20.22 2.40 2.44
CA SER A 235 20.77 2.61 3.79
C SER A 235 22.15 1.97 3.96
N HIS A 236 22.38 0.83 3.30
CA HIS A 236 23.68 0.13 3.30
C HIS A 236 24.45 0.29 1.99
N HIS A 237 23.93 1.08 1.04
CA HIS A 237 24.49 1.27 -0.30
C HIS A 237 24.64 -0.04 -1.09
N GLN A 238 23.60 -0.86 -1.09
CA GLN A 238 23.60 -2.18 -1.72
C GLN A 238 22.46 -2.30 -2.74
N ALA A 239 22.69 -3.10 -3.78
CA ALA A 239 21.64 -3.61 -4.65
C ALA A 239 21.66 -5.14 -4.65
N TYR A 240 20.50 -5.76 -4.58
CA TYR A 240 20.31 -7.20 -4.68
C TYR A 240 19.63 -7.51 -6.00
N ILE A 241 20.12 -8.51 -6.73
CA ILE A 241 19.68 -8.83 -8.09
C ILE A 241 19.64 -10.35 -8.27
N VAL A 242 18.58 -10.85 -8.92
CA VAL A 242 18.50 -12.26 -9.35
C VAL A 242 18.83 -12.42 -10.83
N GLU A 243 19.46 -13.53 -11.17
CA GLU A 243 19.81 -13.89 -12.55
C GLU A 243 18.81 -14.90 -13.14
N TYR A 244 18.24 -14.58 -14.31
CA TYR A 244 17.46 -15.51 -15.11
C TYR A 244 18.37 -16.49 -15.85
N ALA A 245 18.91 -17.45 -15.11
CA ALA A 245 19.72 -18.54 -15.63
C ALA A 245 19.38 -19.86 -14.94
N ASN A 246 19.89 -20.97 -15.48
CA ASN A 246 19.77 -22.28 -14.88
C ASN A 246 21.14 -23.00 -14.96
N PRO A 247 21.94 -23.02 -13.87
CA PRO A 247 21.69 -22.35 -12.59
C PRO A 247 21.97 -20.83 -12.66
N GLY A 248 21.10 -20.05 -12.02
CA GLY A 248 21.27 -18.63 -11.70
C GLY A 248 21.58 -18.40 -10.22
N CYS A 249 21.69 -17.12 -9.83
CA CYS A 249 22.08 -16.74 -8.48
C CYS A 249 21.36 -15.46 -7.99
N LEU A 250 21.39 -15.25 -6.66
CA LEU A 250 21.12 -13.97 -6.02
C LEU A 250 22.47 -13.29 -5.74
N ILE A 251 22.66 -12.10 -6.28
CA ILE A 251 23.89 -11.32 -6.15
C ILE A 251 23.57 -10.07 -5.33
N ARG A 252 24.44 -9.75 -4.37
CA ARG A 252 24.52 -8.44 -3.72
C ARG A 252 25.65 -7.64 -4.33
N ILE A 253 25.40 -6.38 -4.65
CA ILE A 253 26.34 -5.46 -5.27
C ILE A 253 26.50 -4.25 -4.35
N ASP A 254 27.74 -3.97 -3.96
CA ASP A 254 28.07 -2.73 -3.26
C ASP A 254 28.08 -1.57 -4.27
N LEU A 255 27.24 -0.57 -4.06
CA LEU A 255 27.04 0.54 -4.98
C LEU A 255 28.19 1.55 -4.99
N LYS A 256 29.08 1.52 -3.98
CA LYS A 256 30.28 2.36 -3.89
C LYS A 256 31.50 1.66 -4.49
N THR A 257 31.78 0.44 -4.01
CA THR A 257 32.97 -0.34 -4.41
C THR A 257 32.77 -1.15 -5.67
N LYS A 258 31.52 -1.30 -6.13
CA LYS A 258 31.11 -2.09 -7.30
C LYS A 258 31.36 -3.59 -7.15
N GLN A 259 31.69 -4.04 -5.94
CA GLN A 259 31.95 -5.44 -5.65
C GLN A 259 30.66 -6.27 -5.71
N LYS A 260 30.72 -7.42 -6.39
CA LYS A 260 29.64 -8.41 -6.46
C LYS A 260 29.90 -9.54 -5.47
N THR A 261 28.92 -9.88 -4.66
CA THR A 261 28.94 -11.04 -3.76
C THR A 261 27.76 -11.95 -4.10
N VAL A 262 28.03 -13.21 -4.43
CA VAL A 262 26.95 -14.20 -4.61
C VAL A 262 26.46 -14.62 -3.23
N LEU A 263 25.16 -14.48 -2.97
CA LEU A 263 24.52 -14.87 -1.70
C LEU A 263 23.84 -16.23 -1.80
N LEU A 264 23.21 -16.53 -2.95
CA LEU A 264 22.55 -17.80 -3.21
C LEU A 264 22.90 -18.28 -4.61
N ASN A 265 23.05 -19.59 -4.79
CA ASN A 265 23.40 -20.23 -6.06
C ASN A 265 22.35 -21.31 -6.38
N GLY A 266 22.32 -21.79 -7.63
CA GLY A 266 21.44 -22.90 -8.00
C GLY A 266 19.97 -22.51 -8.11
N LEU A 267 19.69 -21.22 -8.33
CA LEU A 267 18.34 -20.76 -8.60
C LEU A 267 17.97 -21.15 -10.04
N ASN A 268 16.79 -21.72 -10.24
CA ASN A 268 16.32 -22.15 -11.55
C ASN A 268 15.43 -21.06 -12.14
N ASN A 269 15.94 -20.27 -13.10
CA ASN A 269 15.18 -19.24 -13.80
C ASN A 269 14.50 -18.25 -12.83
N ALA A 270 15.28 -17.71 -11.88
CA ALA A 270 14.81 -16.69 -10.95
C ALA A 270 14.53 -15.36 -11.67
N ILE A 271 13.46 -14.67 -11.27
CA ILE A 271 12.99 -13.45 -11.95
C ILE A 271 12.66 -12.36 -10.96
N GLY A 272 11.66 -12.57 -10.11
CA GLY A 272 11.21 -11.59 -9.13
C GLY A 272 11.99 -11.70 -7.84
N LEU A 273 12.18 -10.58 -7.16
CA LEU A 273 12.98 -10.44 -5.95
C LEU A 273 12.37 -9.43 -4.99
N LEU A 274 12.21 -9.84 -3.74
CA LEU A 274 12.03 -8.94 -2.60
C LEU A 274 13.01 -9.31 -1.49
N ILE A 275 13.60 -8.31 -0.83
CA ILE A 275 14.36 -8.48 0.41
C ILE A 275 13.52 -7.93 1.56
N SER A 276 13.53 -8.60 2.71
CA SER A 276 12.88 -8.10 3.93
C SER A 276 13.64 -6.90 4.49
N SER A 277 12.96 -5.97 5.15
CA SER A 277 13.55 -4.72 5.65
C SER A 277 14.63 -4.92 6.70
N ASP A 278 14.60 -6.05 7.41
CA ASP A 278 15.63 -6.47 8.36
C ASP A 278 16.82 -7.18 7.70
N LEU A 279 16.80 -7.33 6.37
CA LEU A 279 17.79 -8.05 5.56
C LEU A 279 17.98 -9.52 5.99
N ALA A 280 16.98 -10.13 6.62
CA ALA A 280 17.05 -11.52 7.04
C ALA A 280 16.67 -12.49 5.92
N PHE A 281 15.77 -12.10 5.01
CA PHE A 281 15.19 -12.99 4.01
C PHE A 281 15.15 -12.39 2.61
N ALA A 282 15.31 -13.26 1.61
CA ALA A 282 14.98 -13.00 0.21
C ALA A 282 13.77 -13.84 -0.21
N TYR A 283 12.84 -13.23 -0.95
CA TYR A 283 11.69 -13.88 -1.56
C TYR A 283 11.89 -13.83 -3.07
N ILE A 284 11.92 -15.00 -3.72
CA ILE A 284 12.32 -15.12 -5.12
C ILE A 284 11.25 -15.89 -5.88
N SER A 285 10.75 -15.30 -6.97
CA SER A 285 9.89 -16.01 -7.91
C SER A 285 10.72 -16.76 -8.95
N GLN A 286 10.26 -17.96 -9.31
CA GLN A 286 10.91 -18.83 -10.27
C GLN A 286 9.87 -19.41 -11.23
N GLN A 287 10.11 -19.30 -12.54
CA GLN A 287 9.20 -19.86 -13.54
C GLN A 287 9.32 -21.38 -13.69
N SER A 288 10.51 -21.93 -13.44
CA SER A 288 10.76 -23.37 -13.55
C SER A 288 10.29 -24.15 -12.32
N GLY A 289 9.88 -25.40 -12.52
CA GLY A 289 9.41 -26.29 -11.43
C GLY A 289 7.99 -25.99 -10.96
N GLY A 290 7.07 -25.72 -11.89
CA GLY A 290 5.65 -25.49 -11.60
C GLY A 290 5.29 -24.08 -11.15
N GLY A 291 6.20 -23.12 -11.31
CA GLY A 291 6.02 -21.72 -10.92
C GLY A 291 5.85 -21.52 -9.41
N ARG A 292 6.85 -20.95 -8.75
CA ARG A 292 6.87 -20.85 -7.28
C ARG A 292 7.45 -19.54 -6.80
N ILE A 293 7.20 -19.25 -5.53
CA ILE A 293 7.91 -18.25 -4.74
C ILE A 293 8.56 -18.96 -3.56
N THR A 294 9.87 -18.83 -3.43
CA THR A 294 10.66 -19.44 -2.36
C THR A 294 11.26 -18.35 -1.48
N ARG A 295 11.14 -18.50 -0.16
CA ARG A 295 11.80 -17.68 0.84
C ARG A 295 13.14 -18.31 1.22
N TYR A 296 14.22 -17.55 1.13
CA TYR A 296 15.57 -17.96 1.52
C TYR A 296 16.05 -17.09 2.67
N SER A 297 16.73 -17.69 3.66
CA SER A 297 17.47 -16.89 4.64
C SER A 297 18.75 -16.36 4.01
N LEU A 298 19.03 -15.07 4.22
CA LEU A 298 20.27 -14.44 3.78
C LEU A 298 21.48 -14.83 4.64
N GLN A 299 21.26 -15.55 5.75
CA GLN A 299 22.31 -16.19 6.55
C GLN A 299 22.64 -17.61 6.07
N GLY A 300 21.92 -18.12 5.06
CA GLY A 300 22.06 -19.47 4.53
C GLY A 300 20.98 -20.44 5.04
N GLY A 301 20.96 -21.64 4.46
CA GLY A 301 19.95 -22.67 4.74
C GLY A 301 19.13 -23.06 3.51
N ALA A 302 18.25 -24.04 3.69
CA ALA A 302 17.33 -24.45 2.62
C ALA A 302 16.24 -23.39 2.40
N GLY A 303 15.84 -23.20 1.14
CA GLY A 303 14.68 -22.38 0.81
C GLY A 303 13.38 -23.01 1.29
N VAL A 304 12.41 -22.18 1.63
CA VAL A 304 11.05 -22.59 2.00
C VAL A 304 10.09 -22.08 0.94
N ASP A 305 9.43 -22.99 0.23
CA ASP A 305 8.39 -22.61 -0.74
C ASP A 305 7.19 -22.03 0.00
N ILE A 306 6.83 -20.78 -0.33
CA ILE A 306 5.68 -20.09 0.26
C ILE A 306 4.48 -20.06 -0.70
N ALA A 307 4.72 -20.28 -2.00
CA ALA A 307 3.70 -20.48 -3.01
C ALA A 307 4.21 -21.39 -4.13
N SER A 308 3.32 -22.19 -4.72
CA SER A 308 3.57 -23.04 -5.88
C SER A 308 2.35 -23.06 -6.80
N GLY A 309 2.49 -23.55 -8.04
CA GLY A 309 1.40 -23.60 -9.01
C GLY A 309 1.09 -22.26 -9.68
N LEU A 310 1.99 -21.29 -9.57
CA LEU A 310 1.85 -19.99 -10.22
C LEU A 310 2.15 -20.13 -11.72
N THR A 311 1.40 -19.44 -12.57
CA THR A 311 1.59 -19.45 -14.02
C THR A 311 2.60 -18.38 -14.40
N ASN A 312 3.79 -18.82 -14.84
CA ASN A 312 4.86 -17.94 -15.29
C ASN A 312 5.08 -16.71 -14.36
N PRO A 313 5.26 -16.91 -13.03
CA PRO A 313 5.38 -15.80 -12.09
C PRO A 313 6.56 -14.90 -12.46
N PHE A 314 6.38 -13.59 -12.37
CA PHE A 314 7.36 -12.57 -12.76
C PHE A 314 7.74 -11.71 -11.56
N PHE A 315 7.75 -10.37 -11.66
CA PHE A 315 8.23 -9.51 -10.59
C PHE A 315 7.31 -9.53 -9.38
N LEU A 316 7.93 -9.26 -8.22
CA LEU A 316 7.32 -9.23 -6.91
C LEU A 316 7.29 -7.81 -6.36
N THR A 317 6.20 -7.42 -5.70
CA THR A 317 6.06 -6.12 -5.05
C THR A 317 5.45 -6.30 -3.67
N TRP A 318 6.04 -5.74 -2.60
CA TRP A 318 5.43 -5.77 -1.27
C TRP A 318 4.04 -5.13 -1.30
N ALA A 319 3.02 -5.83 -0.81
CA ALA A 319 1.64 -5.34 -0.84
C ALA A 319 1.34 -4.36 0.30
N ASN A 320 2.07 -4.50 1.41
CA ASN A 320 1.93 -3.66 2.60
C ASN A 320 3.31 -3.36 3.23
N PRO A 321 3.42 -2.28 4.03
CA PRO A 321 4.68 -1.91 4.69
C PRO A 321 5.22 -2.94 5.69
N MET A 322 4.37 -3.83 6.21
CA MET A 322 4.83 -4.90 7.10
C MET A 322 5.55 -6.05 6.40
N GLN A 323 5.46 -6.13 5.08
CA GLN A 323 6.00 -7.25 4.31
C GLN A 323 5.36 -8.61 4.70
N THR A 324 4.08 -8.62 5.05
CA THR A 324 3.33 -9.87 5.33
C THR A 324 2.74 -10.51 4.09
N SER A 325 2.65 -9.76 2.99
CA SER A 325 2.15 -10.23 1.71
C SER A 325 2.78 -9.47 0.55
N MET A 326 2.81 -10.10 -0.61
CA MET A 326 3.37 -9.54 -1.84
C MET A 326 2.42 -9.76 -3.02
N PHE A 327 2.46 -8.86 -3.98
CA PHE A 327 1.89 -9.06 -5.30
C PHE A 327 2.90 -9.77 -6.20
N VAL A 328 2.41 -10.70 -7.01
CA VAL A 328 3.14 -11.34 -8.10
C VAL A 328 2.35 -11.18 -9.39
N ALA A 329 3.03 -10.74 -10.45
CA ALA A 329 2.47 -10.76 -11.80
C ALA A 329 2.58 -12.18 -12.37
N GLU A 330 1.47 -12.73 -12.86
CA GLU A 330 1.42 -14.02 -13.54
C GLU A 330 1.19 -13.79 -15.04
N ARG A 331 2.20 -14.13 -15.85
CA ARG A 331 2.19 -13.90 -17.31
C ARG A 331 1.22 -14.82 -18.05
N ASP A 332 1.26 -14.80 -19.38
CA ASP A 332 0.44 -15.64 -20.22
C ASP A 332 0.61 -17.14 -19.88
N PRO A 333 -0.47 -17.94 -19.91
CA PRO A 333 -1.83 -17.56 -20.25
C PRO A 333 -2.68 -16.98 -19.10
N ALA A 334 -2.14 -16.82 -17.89
CA ALA A 334 -2.93 -16.42 -16.72
C ALA A 334 -3.37 -14.95 -16.73
N ASN A 335 -2.48 -14.04 -17.16
CA ASN A 335 -2.75 -12.59 -17.28
C ASN A 335 -3.51 -12.02 -16.07
N ARG A 336 -2.89 -12.12 -14.90
CA ARG A 336 -3.47 -11.68 -13.62
C ARG A 336 -2.40 -11.23 -12.62
N ILE A 337 -2.85 -10.53 -11.59
CA ILE A 337 -2.07 -10.25 -10.39
C ILE A 337 -2.59 -11.10 -9.24
N THR A 338 -1.68 -11.77 -8.56
CA THR A 338 -1.95 -12.63 -7.41
C THR A 338 -1.25 -12.07 -6.18
N MET A 339 -1.93 -12.08 -5.05
CA MET A 339 -1.36 -11.80 -3.75
C MET A 339 -0.91 -13.11 -3.09
N VAL A 340 0.27 -13.10 -2.48
CA VAL A 340 0.86 -14.24 -1.75
C VAL A 340 1.31 -13.77 -0.37
N ASP A 341 0.87 -14.44 0.69
CA ASP A 341 1.35 -14.19 2.05
C ASP A 341 2.72 -14.82 2.29
N THR A 342 3.53 -14.20 3.15
CA THR A 342 4.89 -14.69 3.48
C THR A 342 4.89 -15.94 4.36
N ILE A 343 3.73 -16.31 4.91
CA ILE A 343 3.50 -17.53 5.67
C ILE A 343 2.46 -18.37 4.91
N PRO A 344 2.78 -19.61 4.51
CA PRO A 344 1.87 -20.46 3.76
C PRO A 344 0.75 -21.01 4.65
N TYR A 345 -0.50 -20.93 4.16
CA TYR A 345 -1.69 -21.56 4.75
C TYR A 345 -2.80 -21.69 3.70
N ALA A 346 -3.89 -22.39 4.03
CA ALA A 346 -5.04 -22.48 3.13
C ALA A 346 -5.64 -21.08 2.87
N GLY A 347 -5.45 -20.54 1.67
CA GLY A 347 -5.87 -19.18 1.31
C GLY A 347 -4.75 -18.13 1.33
N SER A 348 -3.49 -18.51 1.56
CA SER A 348 -2.33 -17.59 1.47
C SER A 348 -2.02 -17.12 0.04
N ILE A 349 -2.69 -17.69 -0.98
CA ILE A 349 -2.58 -17.32 -2.40
C ILE A 349 -3.95 -16.87 -2.88
N ARG A 350 -4.07 -15.63 -3.36
CA ARG A 350 -5.34 -15.00 -3.74
C ARG A 350 -5.21 -14.25 -5.05
N GLN A 351 -6.05 -14.57 -6.03
CA GLN A 351 -6.14 -13.79 -7.26
C GLN A 351 -6.88 -12.50 -6.94
N ILE A 352 -6.24 -11.35 -7.13
CA ILE A 352 -6.81 -10.05 -6.73
C ILE A 352 -7.27 -9.23 -7.93
N ILE A 353 -6.61 -9.36 -9.07
CA ILE A 353 -6.95 -8.66 -10.30
C ILE A 353 -6.78 -9.64 -11.45
N THR A 354 -7.86 -9.94 -12.16
CA THR A 354 -7.89 -10.81 -13.35
C THR A 354 -8.16 -10.00 -14.60
N ASN A 355 -7.90 -10.60 -15.78
CA ASN A 355 -8.15 -9.96 -17.08
C ASN A 355 -7.35 -8.67 -17.28
N VAL A 356 -6.10 -8.65 -16.80
CA VAL A 356 -5.17 -7.58 -17.17
C VAL A 356 -4.61 -7.84 -18.57
N GLY A 357 -3.98 -6.83 -19.15
CA GLY A 357 -3.29 -6.91 -20.42
C GLY A 357 -2.34 -8.10 -20.50
N VAL A 358 -2.06 -8.55 -21.72
CA VAL A 358 -1.23 -9.73 -21.96
C VAL A 358 0.14 -9.54 -21.32
N ARG A 359 0.63 -10.60 -20.64
CA ARG A 359 1.99 -10.66 -20.07
C ARG A 359 2.27 -9.56 -19.03
N PRO A 360 1.47 -9.43 -17.96
CA PRO A 360 1.80 -8.53 -16.86
C PRO A 360 3.16 -8.93 -16.28
N SER A 361 4.07 -7.98 -16.16
CA SER A 361 5.45 -8.22 -15.76
C SER A 361 5.74 -7.63 -14.38
N SER A 362 5.20 -6.46 -14.06
CA SER A 362 5.36 -5.85 -12.74
C SER A 362 4.15 -5.04 -12.31
N VAL A 363 4.10 -4.72 -11.02
CA VAL A 363 3.08 -3.84 -10.44
C VAL A 363 3.72 -2.78 -9.55
N ALA A 364 3.15 -1.58 -9.57
CA ALA A 364 3.43 -0.53 -8.60
C ALA A 364 2.15 -0.09 -7.89
N LYS A 365 2.22 0.14 -6.59
CA LYS A 365 1.11 0.72 -5.82
C LYS A 365 0.98 2.20 -6.15
N LEU A 366 -0.18 2.59 -6.67
CA LEU A 366 -0.57 4.00 -6.78
C LEU A 366 -1.03 4.51 -5.41
N ASP A 367 -1.87 3.71 -4.76
CA ASP A 367 -2.39 3.91 -3.40
C ASP A 367 -2.69 2.53 -2.77
N ASP A 368 -3.40 2.51 -1.64
CA ASP A 368 -3.75 1.27 -0.93
C ASP A 368 -4.93 0.49 -1.56
N THR A 369 -5.48 0.99 -2.66
CA THR A 369 -6.60 0.38 -3.40
C THR A 369 -6.27 0.15 -4.87
N ASN A 370 -5.35 0.92 -5.46
CA ASN A 370 -5.05 0.89 -6.88
C ASN A 370 -3.62 0.43 -7.17
N LEU A 371 -3.49 -0.51 -8.11
CA LEU A 371 -2.24 -0.92 -8.71
C LEU A 371 -2.12 -0.39 -10.15
N LEU A 372 -0.91 0.00 -10.52
CA LEU A 372 -0.47 0.19 -11.90
C LEU A 372 0.28 -1.07 -12.33
N ILE A 373 -0.04 -1.60 -13.51
CA ILE A 373 0.35 -2.94 -13.94
C ILE A 373 0.99 -2.83 -15.32
N CYS A 374 2.30 -3.07 -15.41
CA CYS A 374 3.01 -3.06 -16.68
C CYS A 374 2.79 -4.39 -17.43
N CYS A 375 2.19 -4.30 -18.60
CA CYS A 375 1.91 -5.41 -19.51
C CYS A 375 2.72 -5.26 -20.81
N ASP A 376 2.62 -6.21 -21.74
CA ASP A 376 3.44 -6.22 -22.96
C ASP A 376 3.26 -4.95 -23.81
N LYS A 377 2.03 -4.49 -23.99
CA LYS A 377 1.74 -3.33 -24.86
C LYS A 377 1.05 -2.18 -24.15
N GLU A 378 0.86 -2.28 -22.84
CA GLU A 378 0.03 -1.35 -22.09
C GLU A 378 0.42 -1.27 -20.62
N VAL A 379 -0.03 -0.20 -19.97
CA VAL A 379 -0.16 -0.19 -18.51
C VAL A 379 -1.65 -0.19 -18.19
N ASP A 380 -2.04 -1.08 -17.29
CA ASP A 380 -3.37 -1.14 -16.71
C ASP A 380 -3.38 -0.53 -15.31
N LYS A 381 -4.52 0.04 -14.93
CA LYS A 381 -4.87 0.37 -13.56
C LYS A 381 -5.92 -0.62 -13.07
N GLY A 382 -5.68 -1.25 -11.92
CA GLY A 382 -6.64 -2.16 -11.30
C GLY A 382 -6.91 -1.85 -9.84
N ASP A 383 -8.17 -1.92 -9.46
CA ASP A 383 -8.65 -1.74 -8.08
C ASP A 383 -8.71 -3.10 -7.37
N ILE A 384 -7.92 -3.26 -6.30
CA ILE A 384 -7.82 -4.49 -5.50
C ILE A 384 -8.99 -4.66 -4.51
N LEU A 385 -9.77 -3.60 -4.28
CA LEU A 385 -10.97 -3.62 -3.44
C LEU A 385 -12.25 -3.71 -4.28
N ALA A 386 -12.14 -3.84 -5.60
CA ALA A 386 -13.30 -3.97 -6.46
C ALA A 386 -14.12 -5.22 -6.09
N GLY A 387 -15.40 -5.01 -5.77
CA GLY A 387 -16.31 -6.08 -5.34
C GLY A 387 -16.09 -6.54 -3.90
N VAL A 388 -15.20 -5.90 -3.15
CA VAL A 388 -14.99 -6.16 -1.72
C VAL A 388 -15.98 -5.30 -0.91
N PRO A 389 -16.82 -5.89 -0.06
CA PRO A 389 -17.71 -5.12 0.82
C PRO A 389 -16.90 -4.19 1.74
N LEU A 390 -17.17 -2.89 1.68
CA LEU A 390 -16.52 -1.87 2.50
C LEU A 390 -17.57 -1.15 3.38
N PRO A 391 -17.18 -0.53 4.50
CA PRO A 391 -18.13 0.10 5.41
C PRO A 391 -18.86 1.25 4.71
N ALA A 392 -20.17 1.30 4.90
CA ALA A 392 -20.95 2.47 4.56
C ALA A 392 -20.71 3.54 5.64
N GLY A 393 -20.38 4.77 5.23
CA GLY A 393 -20.22 5.90 6.15
C GLY A 393 -19.06 6.82 5.80
N LEU A 394 -18.91 7.84 6.62
CA LEU A 394 -17.90 8.88 6.45
C LEU A 394 -16.56 8.49 7.08
N PHE A 395 -16.57 7.70 8.16
CA PHE A 395 -15.37 7.12 8.75
C PHE A 395 -15.09 5.75 8.13
N LYS A 396 -13.91 5.58 7.53
CA LYS A 396 -13.54 4.37 6.80
C LYS A 396 -12.91 3.31 7.69
N GLY A 397 -12.18 3.72 8.73
CA GLY A 397 -11.49 2.79 9.64
C GLY A 397 -10.16 3.31 10.17
N ILE A 398 -9.34 2.38 10.66
CA ILE A 398 -8.00 2.64 11.22
C ILE A 398 -6.99 1.96 10.29
N GLY A 399 -6.29 2.73 9.47
CA GLY A 399 -5.37 2.28 8.45
C GLY A 399 -6.09 1.40 7.43
N LEU A 400 -5.56 0.19 7.23
CA LEU A 400 -6.10 -0.88 6.41
C LEU A 400 -7.06 -1.79 7.19
N VAL A 401 -7.56 -1.36 8.36
CA VAL A 401 -8.65 -2.06 9.05
C VAL A 401 -9.95 -1.27 8.84
N PRO A 402 -10.86 -1.75 7.98
CA PRO A 402 -12.16 -1.12 7.78
C PRO A 402 -12.96 -1.06 9.08
N TRP A 403 -13.76 -0.01 9.24
CA TRP A 403 -14.55 0.25 10.45
C TRP A 403 -15.47 -0.92 10.82
N ASN A 404 -16.15 -1.50 9.83
CA ASN A 404 -17.02 -2.67 10.02
C ASN A 404 -16.26 -3.97 10.36
N LEU A 405 -14.93 -3.98 10.26
CA LEU A 405 -14.07 -5.11 10.63
C LEU A 405 -13.35 -4.88 11.97
N ILE A 406 -13.75 -3.85 12.69
CA ILE A 406 -13.50 -3.74 14.14
C ILE A 406 -14.66 -4.46 14.84
N THR A 407 -14.35 -5.30 15.81
CA THR A 407 -15.33 -6.09 16.55
C THR A 407 -16.02 -5.27 17.64
N ALA A 408 -17.10 -5.79 18.23
CA ALA A 408 -17.69 -5.19 19.44
C ALA A 408 -16.73 -5.20 20.65
N GLY A 409 -15.69 -6.04 20.63
CA GLY A 409 -14.60 -6.04 21.60
C GLY A 409 -13.57 -4.94 21.35
N GLY A 410 -13.67 -4.18 20.25
CA GLY A 410 -12.75 -3.11 19.87
C GLY A 410 -11.46 -3.57 19.18
N MET A 411 -11.38 -4.84 18.80
CA MET A 411 -10.22 -5.41 18.10
C MET A 411 -10.49 -5.58 16.61
N ALA A 412 -9.45 -5.52 15.79
CA ALA A 412 -9.52 -5.83 14.37
C ALA A 412 -9.74 -7.32 14.11
N ASP A 413 -10.67 -7.67 13.22
CA ASP A 413 -10.85 -9.01 12.68
C ASP A 413 -11.20 -8.98 11.18
N THR A 414 -10.18 -8.80 10.34
CA THR A 414 -10.34 -8.86 8.88
C THR A 414 -10.50 -10.28 8.35
N THR A 415 -10.20 -11.30 9.16
CA THR A 415 -10.31 -12.72 8.77
C THR A 415 -11.77 -13.14 8.59
N SER A 416 -12.69 -12.39 9.19
CA SER A 416 -14.14 -12.52 8.97
C SER A 416 -14.57 -12.21 7.53
N GLN A 417 -13.72 -11.53 6.75
CA GLN A 417 -13.96 -11.21 5.35
C GLN A 417 -12.76 -11.68 4.48
N PRO A 418 -12.70 -12.96 4.10
CA PRO A 418 -11.55 -13.54 3.39
C PRO A 418 -11.23 -12.90 2.04
N VAL A 419 -12.21 -12.26 1.40
CA VAL A 419 -12.03 -11.53 0.13
C VAL A 419 -11.30 -10.20 0.31
N TYR A 420 -11.20 -9.68 1.54
CA TYR A 420 -10.45 -8.47 1.83
C TYR A 420 -8.94 -8.76 1.72
N PRO A 421 -8.17 -7.99 0.93
CA PRO A 421 -6.78 -8.35 0.64
C PRO A 421 -5.83 -8.17 1.83
N TYR A 422 -6.12 -7.25 2.76
CA TYR A 422 -5.23 -6.97 3.88
C TYR A 422 -5.66 -7.73 5.13
N GLN A 423 -5.01 -8.86 5.38
CA GLN A 423 -5.35 -9.75 6.48
C GLN A 423 -4.51 -9.46 7.73
N PHE A 424 -5.19 -9.09 8.82
CA PHE A 424 -4.68 -9.03 10.17
C PHE A 424 -5.16 -10.23 10.98
N ALA A 425 -4.36 -10.62 11.96
CA ALA A 425 -4.43 -11.94 12.58
C ALA A 425 -5.53 -12.12 13.63
N LYS A 426 -6.82 -11.95 13.29
CA LYS A 426 -8.03 -12.05 14.17
C LYS A 426 -7.93 -11.29 15.50
N ASN A 427 -8.98 -10.69 16.05
CA ASN A 427 -8.96 -10.12 17.41
C ASN A 427 -7.67 -9.34 17.78
N SER A 428 -7.14 -8.53 16.86
CA SER A 428 -5.88 -7.82 17.06
C SER A 428 -6.18 -6.45 17.68
N PRO A 429 -5.64 -6.14 18.89
CA PRO A 429 -5.84 -4.82 19.49
C PRO A 429 -5.08 -3.75 18.72
N PHE A 430 -5.44 -2.49 18.96
CA PHE A 430 -4.78 -1.33 18.34
C PHE A 430 -3.73 -0.70 19.26
N GLY A 431 -2.68 -0.11 18.72
CA GLY A 431 -1.65 0.59 19.52
C GLY A 431 -0.74 1.49 18.69
N GLY A 432 0.20 2.17 19.35
CA GLY A 432 1.12 3.11 18.74
C GLY A 432 0.41 4.28 18.03
N SER A 433 0.91 4.64 16.85
CA SER A 433 0.35 5.71 16.01
C SER A 433 -0.74 5.20 15.07
N LEU A 434 -1.99 5.54 15.35
CA LEU A 434 -3.17 5.06 14.63
C LEU A 434 -3.54 6.02 13.48
N SER A 435 -3.59 5.50 12.26
CA SER A 435 -3.97 6.27 11.07
C SER A 435 -5.48 6.23 10.85
N LEU A 436 -6.21 7.25 11.28
CA LEU A 436 -7.67 7.30 11.16
C LEU A 436 -8.08 7.82 9.77
N GLN A 437 -8.98 7.09 9.12
CA GLN A 437 -9.35 7.32 7.71
C GLN A 437 -10.77 7.89 7.58
N VAL A 438 -10.93 9.00 6.84
CA VAL A 438 -12.19 9.70 6.58
C VAL A 438 -12.43 9.76 5.07
N ASN A 439 -13.64 9.40 4.64
CA ASN A 439 -14.10 9.60 3.27
C ASN A 439 -14.47 11.08 3.06
N HIS A 440 -13.44 11.89 2.81
CA HIS A 440 -13.60 13.34 2.63
C HIS A 440 -14.48 13.71 1.44
N GLN A 441 -14.50 12.90 0.38
CA GLN A 441 -15.39 13.14 -0.75
C GLN A 441 -16.86 13.01 -0.33
N LEU A 442 -17.23 11.86 0.24
CA LEU A 442 -18.60 11.62 0.68
C LEU A 442 -19.02 12.62 1.76
N ALA A 443 -18.10 13.05 2.62
CA ALA A 443 -18.37 14.08 3.62
C ALA A 443 -18.80 15.41 2.96
N ARG A 444 -18.11 15.84 1.90
CA ARG A 444 -18.50 17.04 1.14
C ARG A 444 -19.86 16.91 0.49
N GLU A 445 -20.15 15.75 -0.10
CA GLU A 445 -21.44 15.44 -0.72
C GLU A 445 -22.59 15.47 0.30
N ASN A 446 -22.29 15.19 1.58
CA ASN A 446 -23.23 15.27 2.71
C ASN A 446 -23.17 16.61 3.47
N ASN A 447 -22.63 17.67 2.87
CA ASN A 447 -22.51 19.01 3.45
C ASN A 447 -21.68 19.11 4.75
N VAL A 448 -20.89 18.09 5.08
CA VAL A 448 -19.97 18.10 6.22
C VAL A 448 -18.78 18.98 5.89
N LYS A 449 -18.37 19.84 6.84
CA LYS A 449 -17.21 20.73 6.73
C LYS A 449 -16.10 20.40 7.70
N TYR A 450 -16.46 19.83 8.85
CA TYR A 450 -15.50 19.43 9.87
C TYR A 450 -15.83 18.05 10.40
N TYR A 451 -14.83 17.38 10.96
CA TYR A 451 -15.02 16.22 11.81
C TYR A 451 -14.17 16.36 13.06
N ARG A 452 -14.52 15.66 14.13
CA ARG A 452 -13.68 15.54 15.31
C ARG A 452 -13.73 14.13 15.85
N VAL A 453 -12.60 13.69 16.40
CA VAL A 453 -12.47 12.38 17.04
C VAL A 453 -12.47 12.58 18.55
N LEU A 454 -13.35 11.87 19.23
CA LEU A 454 -13.42 11.82 20.68
C LEU A 454 -13.05 10.41 21.14
N VAL A 455 -12.23 10.35 22.19
CA VAL A 455 -11.93 9.12 22.92
C VAL A 455 -12.46 9.33 24.33
N ASP A 456 -13.43 8.50 24.75
CA ASP A 456 -14.15 8.63 26.01
C ASP A 456 -14.75 10.03 26.23
N ASN A 457 -15.34 10.58 25.16
CA ASN A 457 -15.89 11.93 25.09
C ASN A 457 -14.86 13.07 25.23
N ILE A 458 -13.56 12.75 25.24
CA ILE A 458 -12.49 13.74 25.23
C ILE A 458 -12.01 13.95 23.78
N PRO A 459 -12.07 15.19 23.24
CA PRO A 459 -11.64 15.47 21.88
C PRO A 459 -10.13 15.29 21.73
N ARG A 460 -9.72 14.67 20.63
CA ARG A 460 -8.32 14.53 20.23
C ARG A 460 -7.80 15.82 19.60
N LEU A 461 -6.52 16.10 19.87
CA LEU A 461 -5.83 17.32 19.44
C LEU A 461 -4.55 17.04 18.64
N ASP A 462 -4.37 15.80 18.19
CA ASP A 462 -3.18 15.34 17.48
C ASP A 462 -2.98 16.13 16.17
N THR A 463 -1.73 16.30 15.76
CA THR A 463 -1.39 16.98 14.50
C THR A 463 -0.57 16.07 13.60
N CYS A 464 -0.79 16.16 12.29
CA CYS A 464 -0.01 15.41 11.32
C CYS A 464 0.30 16.26 10.07
N TRP A 465 1.28 15.81 9.30
CA TRP A 465 1.69 16.44 8.04
C TRP A 465 1.30 15.56 6.86
N ASP A 466 0.95 16.20 5.76
CA ASP A 466 0.77 15.58 4.45
C ASP A 466 1.28 16.52 3.34
N LEU A 467 1.14 16.13 2.08
CA LEU A 467 1.50 16.94 0.91
C LEU A 467 0.27 17.24 0.05
N HIS A 468 0.17 18.48 -0.41
CA HIS A 468 -0.70 18.87 -1.52
C HIS A 468 0.03 18.74 -2.85
N MET A 469 -0.74 18.35 -3.88
CA MET A 469 -0.30 18.43 -5.26
C MET A 469 -0.21 19.90 -5.68
N ASN A 470 0.95 20.29 -6.21
CA ASN A 470 1.12 21.51 -6.94
C ASN A 470 0.51 21.36 -8.34
N THR A 471 -0.64 21.99 -8.55
CA THR A 471 -1.39 21.91 -9.82
C THR A 471 -0.68 22.56 -11.02
N VAL A 472 0.45 23.26 -10.79
CA VAL A 472 1.28 23.83 -11.87
C VAL A 472 2.19 22.78 -12.49
N ASN A 473 2.60 21.76 -11.74
CA ASN A 473 3.56 20.76 -12.21
C ASN A 473 3.11 19.30 -11.98
N GLY A 474 1.96 19.07 -11.32
CA GLY A 474 1.40 17.73 -11.07
C GLY A 474 2.04 16.97 -9.91
N LYS A 475 2.92 17.59 -9.11
CA LYS A 475 3.73 16.92 -8.07
C LYS A 475 3.23 17.18 -6.65
N PHE A 476 3.31 16.19 -5.77
CA PHE A 476 3.07 16.35 -4.33
C PHE A 476 4.31 16.92 -3.65
N GLU A 477 4.29 18.23 -3.39
CA GLU A 477 5.45 18.95 -2.84
C GLU A 477 5.09 20.11 -1.90
N ILE A 478 3.81 20.47 -1.79
CA ILE A 478 3.36 21.58 -0.94
C ILE A 478 3.01 21.01 0.44
N PRO A 479 3.77 21.29 1.52
CA PRO A 479 3.46 20.74 2.83
C PRO A 479 2.16 21.32 3.39
N VAL A 480 1.33 20.45 3.96
CA VAL A 480 0.11 20.82 4.68
C VAL A 480 0.11 20.19 6.06
N GLN A 481 -0.27 20.97 7.06
CA GLN A 481 -0.43 20.50 8.44
C GLN A 481 -1.91 20.34 8.78
N PHE A 482 -2.29 19.17 9.26
CA PHE A 482 -3.63 18.92 9.76
C PHE A 482 -3.61 19.25 11.24
N LYS A 483 -4.35 20.29 11.61
CA LYS A 483 -4.45 20.77 12.99
C LYS A 483 -5.91 21.00 13.37
N PRO A 484 -6.30 20.65 14.60
CA PRO A 484 -7.64 20.88 15.11
C PRO A 484 -7.91 22.38 15.30
N LYS A 485 -9.19 22.75 15.31
CA LYS A 485 -9.70 24.10 15.60
C LYS A 485 -10.96 24.02 16.47
N ASP A 486 -11.32 25.14 17.09
CA ASP A 486 -12.63 25.33 17.70
C ASP A 486 -13.65 25.77 16.65
N ILE A 487 -14.76 25.03 16.52
CA ILE A 487 -15.86 25.35 15.61
C ILE A 487 -17.16 25.34 16.39
N GLY A 488 -17.86 26.48 16.48
CA GLY A 488 -19.13 26.57 17.21
C GLY A 488 -19.03 26.18 18.69
N GLY A 489 -17.90 26.45 19.35
CA GLY A 489 -17.62 26.04 20.73
C GLY A 489 -17.22 24.57 20.91
N LYS A 490 -16.99 23.83 19.81
CA LYS A 490 -16.49 22.45 19.84
C LYS A 490 -14.99 22.40 19.53
N PRO A 491 -14.13 22.04 20.50
CA PRO A 491 -12.71 21.80 20.25
C PRO A 491 -12.47 20.51 19.47
N GLY A 492 -11.27 20.38 18.91
CA GLY A 492 -10.79 19.17 18.24
C GLY A 492 -11.30 19.00 16.81
N CYS A 493 -11.78 20.05 16.14
CA CYS A 493 -12.37 19.94 14.81
C CYS A 493 -11.32 20.06 13.70
N TYR A 494 -11.25 19.06 12.84
CA TYR A 494 -10.42 18.99 11.64
C TYR A 494 -11.26 19.29 10.41
N GLY A 495 -10.69 19.98 9.43
CA GLY A 495 -11.37 20.29 8.17
C GLY A 495 -11.51 19.06 7.28
N ILE A 496 -12.67 18.92 6.63
CA ILE A 496 -12.79 18.04 5.47
C ILE A 496 -11.94 18.59 4.33
N HIS A 497 -11.24 17.73 3.59
CA HIS A 497 -10.38 18.12 2.48
C HIS A 497 -11.11 19.06 1.51
N GLU A 498 -10.51 20.22 1.22
CA GLU A 498 -11.13 21.24 0.37
C GLU A 498 -11.32 20.74 -1.07
N PRO A 499 -12.44 21.09 -1.74
CA PRO A 499 -12.56 20.92 -3.19
C PRO A 499 -11.40 21.62 -3.90
N GLY A 500 -10.79 20.95 -4.88
CA GLY A 500 -9.68 21.51 -5.64
C GLY A 500 -8.29 21.36 -5.03
N LYS A 501 -8.19 20.82 -3.81
CA LYS A 501 -6.93 20.44 -3.18
C LYS A 501 -6.76 18.92 -3.23
N TRP A 502 -5.57 18.49 -3.65
CA TRP A 502 -5.25 17.07 -3.81
C TRP A 502 -4.21 16.69 -2.79
N TYR A 503 -4.60 15.78 -1.91
CA TYR A 503 -3.79 15.30 -0.81
C TYR A 503 -3.11 14.02 -1.25
N MET A 504 -1.83 13.87 -0.92
CA MET A 504 -1.09 12.65 -1.22
C MET A 504 -1.78 11.45 -0.54
N ASN A 505 -2.33 11.65 0.66
CA ASN A 505 -3.15 10.67 1.34
C ASN A 505 -4.62 11.12 1.32
N THR A 506 -5.37 10.66 0.32
CA THR A 506 -6.73 11.16 0.04
C THR A 506 -7.71 10.95 1.20
N ASP A 507 -7.59 9.83 1.92
CA ASP A 507 -8.47 9.45 3.03
C ASP A 507 -7.92 9.81 4.41
N LEU A 508 -6.69 10.32 4.53
CA LEU A 508 -6.09 10.58 5.83
C LEU A 508 -6.93 11.61 6.59
N GLY A 509 -7.41 11.23 7.78
CA GLY A 509 -8.04 12.14 8.72
C GLY A 509 -7.04 12.62 9.75
N MET A 510 -6.53 11.70 10.56
CA MET A 510 -5.63 12.01 11.68
C MET A 510 -4.63 10.87 11.88
N ILE A 511 -3.41 11.22 12.29
CA ILE A 511 -2.50 10.26 12.94
C ILE A 511 -2.60 10.49 14.45
N MET A 512 -3.22 9.55 15.16
CA MET A 512 -3.47 9.65 16.60
C MET A 512 -2.40 8.88 17.38
N ASP A 513 -1.79 9.52 18.37
CA ASP A 513 -0.90 8.82 19.31
C ASP A 513 -1.69 8.18 20.45
N SER A 514 -1.77 6.84 20.44
CA SER A 514 -2.48 6.08 21.47
C SER A 514 -1.64 5.84 22.74
N SER A 515 -0.36 6.22 22.79
CA SER A 515 0.49 6.00 23.97
C SER A 515 0.03 6.78 25.22
N SER A 516 -0.76 7.83 25.00
CA SER A 516 -1.43 8.62 26.04
C SER A 516 -2.67 7.95 26.64
N LEU A 517 -3.17 6.88 26.04
CA LEU A 517 -4.36 6.15 26.48
C LEU A 517 -3.96 4.95 27.33
N SER A 518 -4.85 4.56 28.25
CA SER A 518 -4.68 3.31 28.99
C SER A 518 -4.81 2.09 28.08
N ASN A 519 -4.22 0.96 28.49
CA ASN A 519 -4.37 -0.31 27.77
C ASN A 519 -5.72 -0.95 28.11
N ASP A 520 -6.80 -0.41 27.54
CA ASP A 520 -8.16 -0.90 27.73
C ASP A 520 -9.04 -0.55 26.51
N LYS A 521 -10.30 -0.96 26.56
CA LYS A 521 -11.31 -0.63 25.58
C LYS A 521 -11.81 0.79 25.82
N HIS A 522 -11.62 1.63 24.81
CA HIS A 522 -12.03 3.02 24.80
C HIS A 522 -13.22 3.26 23.88
N ALA A 523 -14.09 4.20 24.23
CA ALA A 523 -15.21 4.61 23.39
C ALA A 523 -14.73 5.61 22.34
N PHE A 524 -14.59 5.18 21.09
CA PHE A 524 -14.27 6.08 19.99
C PHE A 524 -15.56 6.61 19.39
N LYS A 525 -15.65 7.93 19.29
CA LYS A 525 -16.75 8.64 18.62
C LYS A 525 -16.19 9.61 17.61
N ILE A 526 -16.68 9.54 16.38
CA ILE A 526 -16.35 10.47 15.31
C ILE A 526 -17.60 11.29 15.02
N GLU A 527 -17.51 12.60 15.22
CA GLU A 527 -18.59 13.53 14.94
C GLU A 527 -18.30 14.32 13.66
N PHE A 528 -19.29 14.46 12.80
CA PHE A 528 -19.24 15.20 11.54
C PHE A 528 -20.15 16.43 11.65
N LEU A 529 -19.59 17.59 11.33
CA LEU A 529 -20.16 18.90 11.65
C LEU A 529 -20.28 19.78 10.41
N ASP A 530 -21.27 20.68 10.43
CA ASP A 530 -21.39 21.77 9.46
C ASP A 530 -20.45 22.95 9.77
N THR A 531 -20.57 24.05 9.01
CA THR A 531 -19.75 25.26 9.21
C THR A 531 -19.96 25.93 10.57
N ALA A 532 -21.16 25.82 11.16
CA ALA A 532 -21.50 26.41 12.45
C ALA A 532 -21.13 25.51 13.64
N GLY A 533 -20.62 24.30 13.37
CA GLY A 533 -20.33 23.30 14.40
C GLY A 533 -21.56 22.51 14.83
N VAL A 534 -22.67 22.56 14.09
CA VAL A 534 -23.84 21.72 14.34
C VAL A 534 -23.52 20.28 13.95
N LEU A 535 -23.93 19.33 14.79
CA LEU A 535 -23.74 17.90 14.52
C LEU A 535 -24.68 17.46 13.39
N LEU A 536 -24.11 16.92 12.32
CA LEU A 536 -24.85 16.35 11.20
C LEU A 536 -24.95 14.83 11.31
N GLN A 537 -23.85 14.17 11.67
CA GLN A 537 -23.76 12.72 11.80
C GLN A 537 -22.69 12.36 12.82
N ASP A 538 -22.83 11.21 13.48
CA ASP A 538 -21.71 10.59 14.18
C ASP A 538 -21.62 9.08 13.90
N GLN A 539 -20.45 8.53 14.22
CA GLN A 539 -20.18 7.09 14.20
C GLN A 539 -19.41 6.76 15.47
N SER A 540 -19.79 5.67 16.15
CA SER A 540 -19.16 5.27 17.41
C SER A 540 -18.85 3.78 17.41
N GLN A 541 -17.71 3.42 17.98
CA GLN A 541 -17.33 2.03 18.18
C GLN A 541 -16.31 1.92 19.32
N PRO A 542 -16.34 0.84 20.14
CA PRO A 542 -15.22 0.56 21.00
C PRO A 542 -13.95 0.30 20.18
N VAL A 543 -12.80 0.72 20.70
CA VAL A 543 -11.47 0.37 20.20
C VAL A 543 -10.63 -0.08 21.39
N LEU A 544 -10.07 -1.28 21.30
CA LEU A 544 -9.18 -1.81 22.33
C LEU A 544 -7.77 -1.31 22.07
N ILE A 545 -7.25 -0.50 22.98
CA ILE A 545 -5.87 -0.02 22.95
C ILE A 545 -4.98 -0.97 23.74
N ASP A 546 -3.86 -1.35 23.15
CA ASP A 546 -2.84 -2.20 23.77
C ASP A 546 -1.43 -1.79 23.31
N ASN A 547 -0.77 -1.05 24.19
CA ASN A 547 0.61 -0.61 24.08
C ASN A 547 1.52 -1.37 25.06
N ASN A 548 1.06 -2.51 25.62
CA ASN A 548 1.87 -3.31 26.54
C ASN A 548 3.01 -4.01 25.80
N ARG A 549 4.14 -4.18 26.50
CA ARG A 549 5.23 -5.05 26.05
C ARG A 549 4.99 -6.48 26.51
N CYS A 550 5.39 -7.43 25.68
CA CYS A 550 5.48 -8.83 26.05
C CYS A 550 6.58 -9.04 27.10
N ILE A 551 6.55 -10.20 27.75
CA ILE A 551 7.54 -10.65 28.73
C ILE A 551 8.04 -12.03 28.31
N ALA A 552 9.37 -12.15 28.23
CA ALA A 552 10.08 -13.36 27.88
C ALA A 552 11.21 -13.59 28.90
N SER A 553 11.28 -14.77 29.49
CA SER A 553 12.43 -15.19 30.32
C SER A 553 12.61 -16.70 30.27
N ILE A 554 13.83 -17.16 30.53
CA ILE A 554 14.15 -18.59 30.63
C ILE A 554 15.03 -18.78 31.86
N GLU A 555 14.66 -19.70 32.74
CA GLU A 555 15.50 -20.12 33.85
C GLU A 555 16.60 -21.07 33.38
N MET A 556 17.75 -21.09 34.06
CA MET A 556 18.80 -22.04 33.74
C MET A 556 18.30 -23.48 33.90
N PRO A 557 18.61 -24.39 32.95
CA PRO A 557 18.12 -25.76 32.95
C PRO A 557 18.63 -26.50 34.19
N THR A 558 17.82 -27.45 34.66
CA THR A 558 18.20 -28.34 35.76
C THR A 558 18.19 -29.81 35.32
N VAL A 559 19.07 -30.60 35.93
CA VAL A 559 19.02 -32.06 35.91
C VAL A 559 19.04 -32.52 37.35
N ASN A 560 18.02 -33.28 37.77
CA ASN A 560 17.88 -33.74 39.16
C ASN A 560 17.93 -32.57 40.18
N ASN A 561 17.25 -31.46 39.87
CA ASN A 561 17.26 -30.20 40.64
C ASN A 561 18.63 -29.51 40.79
N VAL A 562 19.68 -30.02 40.15
CA VAL A 562 20.96 -29.31 40.03
C VAL A 562 20.85 -28.42 38.80
N SER A 563 20.85 -27.10 39.01
CA SER A 563 20.89 -26.15 37.90
C SER A 563 22.26 -26.14 37.25
N ALA A 564 22.32 -25.70 35.99
CA ALA A 564 23.56 -25.28 35.34
C ALA A 564 24.09 -24.01 36.02
N THR A 565 24.48 -24.11 37.29
CA THR A 565 25.03 -23.01 38.09
C THR A 565 26.49 -22.84 37.71
N THR A 566 26.81 -21.92 36.79
CA THR A 566 28.09 -21.16 36.64
C THR A 566 28.30 -20.71 35.18
N ASP A 567 29.14 -19.70 35.00
CA ASP A 567 29.60 -19.09 33.73
C ASP A 567 30.01 -20.08 32.62
N CYS A 568 30.20 -21.37 32.96
CA CYS A 568 30.56 -22.43 32.02
C CYS A 568 29.38 -23.07 31.28
N GLY A 569 28.14 -22.92 31.76
CA GLY A 569 26.94 -23.48 31.08
C GLY A 569 26.88 -25.02 31.00
N MET A 570 27.65 -25.74 31.81
CA MET A 570 27.72 -27.21 31.78
C MET A 570 26.75 -27.83 32.78
N LEU A 571 25.94 -28.78 32.33
CA LEU A 571 24.97 -29.52 33.14
C LEU A 571 25.32 -31.01 33.13
N LYS A 572 25.74 -31.53 34.29
CA LYS A 572 26.16 -32.91 34.45
C LYS A 572 24.97 -33.85 34.63
N PHE A 573 25.02 -35.03 34.03
CA PHE A 573 24.03 -36.09 34.21
C PHE A 573 24.70 -37.42 34.56
N ALA A 574 24.16 -38.12 35.55
CA ALA A 574 24.65 -39.44 35.95
C ALA A 574 24.10 -40.56 35.05
N ASN A 575 22.90 -40.37 34.48
CA ASN A 575 22.29 -41.34 33.57
C ASN A 575 21.43 -40.63 32.51
N LYS A 576 21.23 -41.29 31.36
CA LYS A 576 20.47 -40.72 30.24
C LYS A 576 18.95 -40.70 30.46
N ASN A 577 18.43 -41.34 31.51
CA ASN A 577 17.00 -41.32 31.85
C ASN A 577 16.64 -40.14 32.76
N GLN A 578 17.64 -39.40 33.27
CA GLN A 578 17.41 -38.15 33.97
C GLN A 578 16.77 -37.13 33.04
N LYS A 579 15.93 -36.28 33.61
CA LYS A 579 15.22 -35.24 32.86
C LYS A 579 15.93 -33.91 32.98
N VAL A 580 15.99 -33.22 31.84
CA VAL A 580 16.31 -31.79 31.75
C VAL A 580 15.01 -31.03 31.92
N THR A 581 14.94 -30.18 32.92
CA THR A 581 13.77 -29.32 33.20
C THR A 581 14.15 -27.87 32.99
N ILE A 582 13.34 -27.15 32.22
CA ILE A 582 13.51 -25.72 31.93
C ILE A 582 12.19 -25.01 32.17
N HIS A 583 12.19 -24.02 33.05
CA HIS A 583 11.06 -23.12 33.22
C HIS A 583 11.26 -21.89 32.36
N TYR A 584 10.20 -21.42 31.70
CA TYR A 584 10.26 -20.22 30.88
C TYR A 584 8.96 -19.43 30.96
N VAL A 585 9.08 -18.10 30.85
CA VAL A 585 7.94 -17.19 30.76
C VAL A 585 7.75 -16.79 29.31
N ALA A 586 6.53 -16.96 28.82
CA ALA A 586 6.04 -16.38 27.59
C ALA A 586 4.69 -15.73 27.89
N SER A 587 4.70 -14.45 28.28
CA SER A 587 3.51 -13.77 28.79
C SER A 587 3.29 -12.40 28.16
N HIS A 588 2.05 -11.92 28.24
CA HIS A 588 1.64 -10.57 27.86
C HIS A 588 0.55 -10.12 28.84
N PRO A 589 0.57 -8.87 29.34
CA PRO A 589 -0.34 -8.43 30.42
C PRO A 589 -1.83 -8.68 30.14
N LEU A 590 -2.25 -8.51 28.88
CA LEU A 590 -3.64 -8.74 28.43
C LEU A 590 -3.83 -10.02 27.60
N LEU A 591 -2.81 -10.88 27.52
CA LEU A 591 -2.82 -12.13 26.73
C LEU A 591 -3.03 -11.96 25.21
N TYR A 592 -2.97 -10.75 24.66
CA TYR A 592 -2.94 -10.49 23.21
C TYR A 592 -1.55 -10.68 22.60
N ALA A 593 -0.99 -11.86 22.79
CA ALA A 593 0.28 -12.27 22.19
C ALA A 593 0.28 -13.76 21.84
N THR A 594 1.23 -14.16 21.01
CA THR A 594 1.59 -15.58 20.79
C THR A 594 3.07 -15.75 21.09
N TYR A 595 3.54 -16.99 21.23
CA TYR A 595 4.96 -17.24 21.43
C TYR A 595 5.46 -18.40 20.59
N SER A 596 6.78 -18.42 20.38
CA SER A 596 7.53 -19.56 19.87
C SER A 596 8.56 -19.98 20.92
N TRP A 597 8.65 -21.28 21.17
CA TRP A 597 9.62 -21.94 22.04
C TRP A 597 10.47 -22.90 21.21
N ARG A 598 11.78 -22.82 21.37
CA ARG A 598 12.74 -23.64 20.62
C ARG A 598 13.84 -24.14 21.57
N VAL A 599 14.11 -25.45 21.56
CA VAL A 599 15.30 -26.07 22.18
C VAL A 599 16.07 -26.81 21.09
N GLY A 600 17.28 -26.35 20.78
CA GLY A 600 18.05 -26.87 19.65
C GLY A 600 19.48 -27.25 19.99
N ARG A 601 20.11 -28.03 19.11
CA ARG A 601 21.49 -28.55 19.29
C ARG A 601 22.46 -27.83 18.36
N ALA A 602 23.59 -27.36 18.90
CA ALA A 602 24.72 -26.77 18.15
C ALA A 602 24.31 -25.73 17.07
N GLY A 603 23.25 -24.96 17.32
CA GLY A 603 22.73 -23.95 16.39
C GLY A 603 22.00 -24.49 15.14
N LYS A 604 21.75 -25.80 15.03
CA LYS A 604 21.13 -26.43 13.83
C LYS A 604 19.60 -26.46 13.81
N GLY A 605 18.95 -25.71 14.70
CA GLY A 605 17.50 -25.75 14.91
C GLY A 605 17.07 -26.71 16.03
N PRO A 606 15.75 -26.88 16.23
CA PRO A 606 15.19 -27.76 17.26
C PRO A 606 15.71 -29.19 17.19
N VAL A 607 15.76 -29.89 18.33
CA VAL A 607 16.16 -31.31 18.37
C VAL A 607 15.22 -32.14 17.46
N PRO A 608 15.74 -32.81 16.41
CA PRO A 608 14.91 -33.55 15.47
C PRO A 608 14.13 -34.68 16.16
N GLY A 609 12.85 -34.84 15.79
CA GLY A 609 12.00 -35.90 16.34
C GLY A 609 11.46 -35.63 17.74
N VAL A 610 11.69 -34.45 18.31
CA VAL A 610 11.19 -34.06 19.65
C VAL A 610 10.25 -32.85 19.51
N PRO A 611 8.92 -33.06 19.38
CA PRO A 611 7.96 -31.98 19.14
C PRO A 611 8.01 -30.86 20.19
N GLU A 612 8.26 -31.19 21.45
CA GLU A 612 8.30 -30.24 22.56
C GLU A 612 9.49 -29.28 22.50
N CYS A 613 10.50 -29.61 21.68
CA CYS A 613 11.60 -28.71 21.37
C CYS A 613 11.22 -27.64 20.35
N SER A 614 10.01 -27.67 19.79
CA SER A 614 9.51 -26.68 18.83
C SER A 614 8.01 -26.46 19.00
N VAL A 615 7.64 -25.60 19.93
CA VAL A 615 6.24 -25.29 20.26
C VAL A 615 5.92 -23.86 19.87
N ASP A 616 4.82 -23.65 19.16
CA ASP A 616 4.20 -22.33 18.99
C ASP A 616 2.85 -22.36 19.71
N GLY A 617 2.52 -21.27 20.41
CA GLY A 617 1.34 -21.26 21.26
C GLY A 617 0.84 -19.87 21.63
N ILE A 618 -0.23 -19.86 22.42
CA ILE A 618 -0.75 -18.65 23.06
C ILE A 618 0.00 -18.40 24.37
N VAL A 619 0.22 -17.14 24.69
CA VAL A 619 0.88 -16.77 25.95
C VAL A 619 0.07 -17.16 27.19
N SER A 620 0.74 -17.29 28.33
CA SER A 620 0.12 -17.53 29.64
C SER A 620 0.66 -16.56 30.68
N LEU A 621 -0.13 -16.23 31.70
CA LEU A 621 0.35 -15.51 32.89
C LEU A 621 1.20 -16.40 33.80
N THR A 622 1.10 -17.72 33.64
CA THR A 622 1.90 -18.69 34.38
C THR A 622 3.12 -19.13 33.57
N PRO A 623 4.29 -19.34 34.20
CA PRO A 623 5.44 -19.94 33.53
C PRO A 623 5.11 -21.32 32.93
N PHE A 624 5.73 -21.61 31.81
CA PHE A 624 5.71 -22.92 31.16
C PHE A 624 6.85 -23.79 31.68
N THR A 625 6.69 -25.11 31.58
CA THR A 625 7.73 -26.08 31.90
C THR A 625 8.01 -26.96 30.69
N PHE A 626 9.27 -26.98 30.26
CA PHE A 626 9.79 -27.96 29.32
C PHE A 626 10.51 -29.06 30.10
N GLU A 627 10.20 -30.32 29.80
CA GLU A 627 10.83 -31.45 30.46
C GLU A 627 11.07 -32.61 29.47
N LYS A 628 12.33 -33.02 29.32
CA LYS A 628 12.71 -34.17 28.48
C LYS A 628 13.90 -34.94 29.01
N GLU A 629 13.93 -36.24 28.74
CA GLU A 629 15.07 -37.10 29.10
C GLU A 629 16.34 -36.67 28.37
N VAL A 630 17.48 -36.72 29.08
CA VAL A 630 18.81 -36.43 28.54
C VAL A 630 19.09 -37.29 27.31
N GLY A 631 18.73 -38.57 27.34
CA GLY A 631 18.91 -39.51 26.24
C GLY A 631 18.16 -39.11 24.97
N VAL A 632 16.94 -38.61 25.11
CA VAL A 632 16.13 -38.09 24.00
C VAL A 632 16.78 -36.84 23.40
N LEU A 633 17.23 -35.92 24.26
CA LEU A 633 17.87 -34.68 23.79
C LEU A 633 19.24 -34.88 23.17
N LEU A 634 20.01 -35.88 23.62
CA LEU A 634 21.33 -36.22 23.08
C LEU A 634 21.27 -37.13 21.85
N GLY A 635 20.28 -38.02 21.77
CA GLY A 635 20.29 -39.12 20.82
C GLY A 635 21.59 -39.94 20.95
N THR A 636 22.32 -40.09 19.85
CA THR A 636 23.59 -40.82 19.80
C THR A 636 24.80 -40.04 20.36
N CYS A 637 24.67 -38.74 20.62
CA CYS A 637 25.79 -37.96 21.15
C CYS A 637 26.13 -38.35 22.60
N PRO A 638 27.42 -38.39 22.97
CA PRO A 638 27.82 -38.56 24.37
C PRO A 638 27.60 -37.28 25.18
N SER A 639 27.91 -36.12 24.59
CA SER A 639 27.67 -34.79 25.13
C SER A 639 27.23 -33.88 23.98
N ALA A 640 26.49 -32.80 24.27
CA ALA A 640 26.14 -31.81 23.26
C ALA A 640 25.85 -30.43 23.87
N ALA A 641 26.11 -29.37 23.10
CA ALA A 641 25.68 -28.02 23.41
C ALA A 641 24.28 -27.75 22.83
N PHE A 642 23.49 -27.02 23.60
CA PHE A 642 22.11 -26.68 23.34
C PHE A 642 21.88 -25.18 23.52
N TYR A 643 20.84 -24.69 22.85
CA TYR A 643 20.23 -23.40 23.18
C TYR A 643 18.76 -23.64 23.53
N ALA A 644 18.22 -22.77 24.38
CA ALA A 644 16.79 -22.61 24.58
C ALA A 644 16.42 -21.17 24.24
N TYR A 645 15.37 -20.97 23.45
CA TYR A 645 14.95 -19.68 22.94
C TYR A 645 13.43 -19.56 23.04
N VAL A 646 12.98 -18.44 23.59
CA VAL A 646 11.58 -18.05 23.60
C VAL A 646 11.46 -16.67 22.94
N TYR A 647 10.49 -16.54 22.03
CA TYR A 647 10.10 -15.27 21.45
C TYR A 647 8.61 -15.08 21.61
N VAL A 648 8.19 -13.91 22.07
CA VAL A 648 6.80 -13.56 22.32
C VAL A 648 6.42 -12.41 21.40
N TYR A 649 5.44 -12.67 20.54
CA TYR A 649 4.93 -11.76 19.52
C TYR A 649 3.68 -11.04 20.03
N ALA A 650 3.76 -9.73 20.25
CA ALA A 650 2.60 -8.90 20.50
C ALA A 650 1.67 -8.91 19.28
N ARG A 651 0.36 -8.97 19.50
CA ARG A 651 -0.66 -8.92 18.43
C ARG A 651 -1.19 -7.51 18.16
N ALA A 652 -0.74 -6.52 18.92
CA ALA A 652 -1.13 -5.13 18.71
C ALA A 652 -0.73 -4.65 17.30
N ILE A 653 -1.65 -3.92 16.65
CA ILE A 653 -1.48 -3.35 15.32
C ILE A 653 -1.74 -1.84 15.34
N ASN A 654 -1.19 -1.09 14.39
CA ASN A 654 -1.52 0.33 14.22
C ASN A 654 -2.51 0.59 13.07
N GLY A 655 -3.16 -0.47 12.58
CA GLY A 655 -4.01 -0.44 11.38
C GLY A 655 -3.25 -0.57 10.06
N ILE A 656 -1.94 -0.30 10.04
CA ILE A 656 -1.07 -0.58 8.88
C ILE A 656 -0.28 -1.86 9.11
N GLY A 657 0.13 -2.09 10.36
CA GLY A 657 0.85 -3.27 10.73
C GLY A 657 1.01 -3.60 12.21
N ARG A 658 1.52 -4.81 12.47
CA ARG A 658 1.85 -5.34 13.81
C ARG A 658 3.05 -4.61 14.40
N LEU A 659 2.96 -4.35 15.69
CA LEU A 659 3.90 -3.53 16.44
C LEU A 659 4.98 -4.39 17.10
N SER A 660 6.00 -4.77 16.34
CA SER A 660 7.10 -5.62 16.83
C SER A 660 7.94 -4.97 17.93
N GLN A 661 7.86 -3.64 18.11
CA GLN A 661 8.49 -2.96 19.23
C GLN A 661 7.93 -3.38 20.60
N TYR A 662 6.79 -4.09 20.63
CA TYR A 662 6.17 -4.66 21.82
C TYR A 662 6.49 -6.14 22.03
N ASP A 663 7.30 -6.75 21.16
CA ASP A 663 7.75 -8.13 21.32
C ASP A 663 8.78 -8.26 22.45
N ALA A 664 8.99 -9.50 22.91
CA ALA A 664 10.04 -9.83 23.86
C ALA A 664 10.67 -11.18 23.50
N SER A 665 11.95 -11.35 23.85
CA SER A 665 12.63 -12.63 23.67
C SER A 665 13.65 -12.89 24.75
N ALA A 666 13.97 -14.16 24.96
CA ALA A 666 15.05 -14.58 25.83
C ALA A 666 15.74 -15.81 25.22
N ILE A 667 17.05 -15.88 25.39
CA ILE A 667 17.89 -17.00 24.94
C ILE A 667 18.86 -17.39 26.04
N ILE A 668 19.05 -18.69 26.24
CA ILE A 668 20.13 -19.24 27.06
C ILE A 668 20.84 -20.36 26.30
N ALA A 669 22.06 -20.66 26.72
CA ALA A 669 22.83 -21.79 26.22
C ALA A 669 23.25 -22.69 27.39
N PHE A 670 23.34 -23.99 27.12
CA PHE A 670 23.82 -24.98 28.08
C PHE A 670 24.41 -26.19 27.34
N ALA A 671 25.19 -27.01 28.02
CA ALA A 671 25.69 -28.27 27.47
C ALA A 671 25.42 -29.42 28.43
N LEU A 672 24.95 -30.55 27.90
CA LEU A 672 24.80 -31.78 28.66
C LEU A 672 26.08 -32.60 28.54
N THR A 673 26.64 -32.99 29.68
CA THR A 673 27.82 -33.87 29.74
C THR A 673 27.65 -34.94 30.84
N PRO A 674 28.21 -36.15 30.65
CA PRO A 674 28.28 -37.15 31.72
C PRO A 674 29.01 -36.64 32.97
#